data_AF-A0A1H6Q423-F1
#
_entry.id   AF-A0A1H6Q423-F1
#
_cell.length_a   1.000
_cell.length_b   1.000
_cell.length_c   1.000
_cell.angle_alpha   90.00
_cell.angle_beta   90.00
_cell.angle_gamma   90.00
#
_symmetry.space_group_name_H-M   'P 1'
#
loop_
_entity.id
_entity.type
_entity.pdbx_description
1 polymer ?
#
loop_
_entity_poly.entity_id
_entity_poly.type
_entity_poly.pdbx_seq_one_letter_code
_entity_poly.pdbx_strand_id
1 'polypeptide(L)'
;MKANETKVEDFLSASKTCFVIPVYQRNYDWCAYQCKQFLDDILKVGSDQNTRAHFIGSLVYIHDDIYVAGKIKELNIIDGQQRITTLALIYLSLYWFAQENQQEGLAEEIIETYLINKFAPVENSLKLKLTDNNEAALKFLLDSPKTEEFVGFSRIIENFNYFKRRVCEENFQFILDGLNKLIIVEISLNKSQDDPQRIFESLNSTGLELSQADLIRNYILMSLDAHGQKQIYQKYWQKIENLARDEMTHVSRVSDYIRDYLTMQNKKIPNKGKVYLEFKEIYHFSNIDQVEAELKKVKQFAFYYNKLANPMKESDQAIQKQLQYIQCLEINVAFPFLMRVYDDYAQNLIDKETFIHVLELVQAYVWRRFLVGLPTNALNKTFMSLYDKLDKENYLFSVQKAFLQKAGNQRFPKDKEVADVLKLKDMYNIKQKNRLYFFERIENFQNTEQVLVHGNSKITIEHIFPQNPEPRWRTDLELKEYNLIKEKYLHTLANLTLSGNNAKLSNKAFQQKRDLADVGYKDSRLWLNQYLAGLDRWGMDEMKQRYLLLCKRVLKIWAYPRIKMQAYTEVEEINIFEADDPKHKKLEYIVFLDQKIPVHQVAKLYVIIFEKLFAARPEIFFSSDLGERLGLSKNPQDIRQAKPISDSYFIEANFNNTTKFELIKYGLTLFEWEDELLIKYASE
;
A
#
# COMPACT_ATOMS: atom_id res chain seq x y z
N MET A 1 -8.52 -38.66 0.69
CA MET A 1 -7.08 -38.34 0.87
C MET A 1 -6.27 -39.61 1.14
N LYS A 2 -5.21 -39.87 0.36
CA LYS A 2 -4.21 -40.93 0.64
C LYS A 2 -2.82 -40.31 0.68
N ALA A 3 -2.02 -40.64 1.70
CA ALA A 3 -0.66 -40.15 1.87
C ALA A 3 0.33 -41.33 1.89
N ASN A 4 1.35 -41.28 1.04
CA ASN A 4 2.38 -42.31 0.95
C ASN A 4 3.78 -41.67 0.94
N GLU A 5 4.75 -42.32 1.57
CA GLU A 5 6.17 -42.00 1.38
C GLU A 5 6.65 -42.63 0.06
N THR A 6 7.31 -41.84 -0.79
CA THR A 6 7.85 -42.31 -2.08
C THR A 6 9.16 -41.60 -2.41
N LYS A 7 10.01 -42.25 -3.21
CA LYS A 7 11.20 -41.60 -3.76
C LYS A 7 10.80 -40.60 -4.83
N VAL A 8 11.57 -39.52 -4.93
CA VAL A 8 11.37 -38.50 -5.96
C VAL A 8 11.53 -39.09 -7.36
N GLU A 9 12.50 -40.00 -7.57
CA GLU A 9 12.72 -40.64 -8.87
C GLU A 9 11.49 -41.45 -9.30
N ASP A 10 10.92 -42.26 -8.39
CA ASP A 10 9.76 -43.12 -8.65
C ASP A 10 8.53 -42.26 -8.99
N PHE A 11 8.36 -41.18 -8.24
CA PHE A 11 7.28 -40.24 -8.47
C PHE A 11 7.38 -39.56 -9.84
N LEU A 12 8.54 -38.99 -10.19
CA LEU A 12 8.74 -38.26 -11.44
C LEU A 12 8.82 -39.16 -12.67
N SER A 13 9.36 -40.38 -12.52
CA SER A 13 9.50 -41.36 -13.60
C SER A 13 8.19 -42.05 -13.97
N ALA A 14 7.13 -41.89 -13.17
CA ALA A 14 5.81 -42.49 -13.40
C ALA A 14 5.38 -42.44 -14.87
N SER A 15 5.10 -43.62 -15.43
CA SER A 15 4.75 -43.78 -16.84
C SER A 15 3.42 -43.10 -17.16
N LYS A 16 3.30 -42.54 -18.37
CA LYS A 16 2.08 -41.88 -18.88
C LYS A 16 1.50 -40.87 -17.87
N THR A 17 2.36 -40.13 -17.18
CA THR A 17 1.96 -39.14 -16.18
C THR A 17 2.43 -37.75 -16.59
N CYS A 18 1.61 -36.74 -16.34
CA CYS A 18 1.94 -35.34 -16.55
C CYS A 18 1.58 -34.55 -15.28
N PHE A 19 2.54 -33.82 -14.74
CA PHE A 19 2.35 -32.91 -13.61
C PHE A 19 1.92 -31.56 -14.16
N VAL A 20 0.73 -31.12 -13.77
CA VAL A 20 0.16 -29.86 -14.22
C VAL A 20 0.19 -28.88 -13.07
N ILE A 21 0.84 -27.72 -13.26
CA ILE A 21 0.72 -26.58 -12.36
C ILE A 21 -0.48 -25.75 -12.82
N PRO A 22 -1.63 -25.81 -12.13
CA PRO A 22 -2.86 -25.16 -12.61
C PRO A 22 -2.77 -23.64 -12.55
N VAL A 23 -3.58 -22.95 -13.36
CA VAL A 23 -3.58 -21.47 -13.46
C VAL A 23 -3.90 -20.73 -12.15
N TYR A 24 -4.48 -21.42 -11.16
CA TYR A 24 -4.74 -20.85 -9.85
C TYR A 24 -3.52 -20.81 -8.94
N GLN A 25 -2.54 -21.68 -9.18
CA GLN A 25 -1.28 -21.68 -8.47
C GLN A 25 -0.42 -20.47 -8.83
N ARG A 26 0.42 -20.02 -7.88
CA ARG A 26 1.37 -18.93 -8.17
C ARG A 26 2.45 -19.39 -9.13
N ASN A 27 2.99 -18.47 -9.93
CA ASN A 27 4.15 -18.72 -10.77
C ASN A 27 5.37 -19.19 -9.95
N TYR A 28 6.37 -19.75 -10.66
CA TYR A 28 7.65 -20.07 -10.06
C TYR A 28 8.33 -18.80 -9.51
N ASP A 29 8.71 -18.84 -8.22
CA ASP A 29 9.09 -17.68 -7.42
C ASP A 29 10.35 -17.92 -6.56
N TRP A 30 10.86 -19.15 -6.50
CA TRP A 30 12.19 -19.39 -5.92
C TRP A 30 13.25 -18.56 -6.65
N CYS A 31 14.10 -17.88 -5.88
CA CYS A 31 15.25 -17.17 -6.41
C CYS A 31 16.52 -18.01 -6.27
N ALA A 32 17.65 -17.47 -6.74
CA ALA A 32 18.94 -18.16 -6.70
C ALA A 32 19.34 -18.61 -5.28
N TYR A 33 18.89 -17.92 -4.22
CA TYR A 33 19.16 -18.33 -2.84
C TYR A 33 18.50 -19.67 -2.48
N GLN A 34 17.20 -19.85 -2.74
CA GLN A 34 16.53 -21.13 -2.47
C GLN A 34 17.08 -22.23 -3.38
N CYS A 35 17.37 -21.92 -4.65
CA CYS A 35 17.98 -22.87 -5.58
C CYS A 35 19.36 -23.32 -5.13
N LYS A 36 20.17 -22.40 -4.61
CA LYS A 36 21.48 -22.70 -4.02
C LYS A 36 21.34 -23.65 -2.85
N GLN A 37 20.49 -23.32 -1.88
CA GLN A 37 20.28 -24.15 -0.70
C GLN A 37 19.83 -25.56 -1.10
N PHE A 38 18.85 -25.66 -2.00
CA PHE A 38 18.32 -26.94 -2.45
C PHE A 38 19.38 -27.80 -3.16
N LEU A 39 20.21 -27.21 -4.04
CA LEU A 39 21.31 -27.94 -4.69
C LEU A 39 22.43 -28.32 -3.70
N ASP A 40 22.77 -27.43 -2.76
CA ASP A 40 23.80 -27.69 -1.75
C ASP A 40 23.37 -28.87 -0.84
N ASP A 41 22.08 -28.96 -0.51
CA ASP A 41 21.51 -30.10 0.25
C ASP A 41 21.59 -31.41 -0.56
N ILE A 42 21.24 -31.39 -1.86
CA ILE A 42 21.35 -32.55 -2.75
C ILE A 42 22.81 -33.02 -2.84
N LEU A 43 23.76 -32.11 -3.06
CA LEU A 43 25.19 -32.41 -3.14
C LEU A 43 25.70 -33.06 -1.85
N LYS A 44 25.32 -32.49 -0.70
CA LYS A 44 25.70 -33.02 0.61
C LYS A 44 25.21 -34.46 0.79
N VAL A 45 23.94 -34.71 0.46
CA VAL A 45 23.32 -36.04 0.54
C VAL A 45 23.97 -37.03 -0.43
N GLY A 46 24.31 -36.59 -1.65
CA GLY A 46 25.01 -37.41 -2.64
C GLY A 46 26.40 -37.83 -2.19
N SER A 47 27.19 -36.87 -1.67
CA SER A 47 28.55 -37.10 -1.20
C SER A 47 28.66 -37.95 0.08
N ASP A 48 27.59 -38.02 0.89
CA ASP A 48 27.57 -38.81 2.11
C ASP A 48 27.05 -40.24 1.87
N GLN A 49 27.93 -41.22 2.04
CA GLN A 49 27.61 -42.64 1.90
C GLN A 49 26.73 -43.17 3.05
N ASN A 50 26.64 -42.48 4.19
CA ASN A 50 25.82 -42.91 5.33
C ASN A 50 24.37 -42.46 5.23
N THR A 51 24.09 -41.40 4.46
CA THR A 51 22.74 -40.91 4.26
C THR A 51 22.01 -41.79 3.25
N ARG A 52 20.98 -42.51 3.72
CA ARG A 52 20.16 -43.42 2.88
C ARG A 52 18.96 -42.75 2.23
N ALA A 53 18.43 -41.71 2.86
CA ALA A 53 17.27 -40.96 2.37
C ALA A 53 17.30 -39.53 2.90
N HIS A 54 16.78 -38.58 2.14
CA HIS A 54 16.64 -37.17 2.52
C HIS A 54 15.25 -36.65 2.20
N PHE A 55 14.53 -36.22 3.22
CA PHE A 55 13.16 -35.73 3.09
C PHE A 55 13.12 -34.27 2.63
N ILE A 56 12.48 -34.01 1.50
CA ILE A 56 12.40 -32.65 0.91
C ILE A 56 11.01 -31.99 1.05
N GLY A 57 10.05 -32.67 1.69
CA GLY A 57 8.70 -32.16 1.93
C GLY A 57 7.59 -33.02 1.32
N SER A 58 6.38 -32.48 1.32
CA SER A 58 5.19 -33.09 0.70
C SER A 58 4.96 -32.59 -0.73
N LEU A 59 4.36 -33.44 -1.56
CA LEU A 59 3.74 -33.05 -2.84
C LEU A 59 2.26 -33.39 -2.77
N VAL A 60 1.39 -32.41 -3.00
CA VAL A 60 -0.06 -32.61 -2.93
C VAL A 60 -0.66 -32.38 -4.30
N TYR A 61 -1.48 -33.31 -4.78
CA TYR A 61 -2.08 -33.21 -6.10
C TYR A 61 -3.51 -33.75 -6.15
N ILE A 62 -4.26 -33.24 -7.12
CA ILE A 62 -5.59 -33.72 -7.48
C ILE A 62 -5.51 -34.53 -8.76
N HIS A 63 -6.20 -35.65 -8.81
CA HIS A 63 -6.47 -36.37 -10.05
C HIS A 63 -7.97 -36.59 -10.23
N ASP A 64 -8.41 -36.73 -11.48
CA ASP A 64 -9.76 -37.18 -11.80
C ASP A 64 -9.79 -38.72 -11.82
N ASP A 65 -10.80 -39.35 -11.22
CA ASP A 65 -10.92 -40.82 -11.14
C ASP A 65 -11.25 -41.49 -12.49
N ILE A 66 -11.41 -40.70 -13.56
CA ILE A 66 -11.73 -41.21 -14.89
C ILE A 66 -10.45 -41.73 -15.55
N TYR A 67 -10.07 -42.95 -15.21
CA TYR A 67 -9.01 -43.70 -15.89
C TYR A 67 -9.48 -44.07 -17.31
N VAL A 68 -9.34 -43.15 -18.27
CA VAL A 68 -9.53 -43.48 -19.68
C VAL A 68 -8.28 -44.23 -20.15
N ALA A 69 -8.43 -45.52 -20.44
CA ALA A 69 -7.35 -46.34 -20.98
C ALA A 69 -6.69 -45.66 -22.19
N GLY A 70 -5.37 -45.47 -22.13
CA GLY A 70 -4.59 -44.85 -23.22
C GLY A 70 -4.36 -43.34 -23.09
N LYS A 71 -4.98 -42.63 -22.15
CA LYS A 71 -4.69 -41.20 -21.89
C LYS A 71 -3.59 -41.02 -20.83
N ILE A 72 -2.85 -39.92 -20.95
CA ILE A 72 -1.87 -39.49 -19.96
C ILE A 72 -2.62 -39.07 -18.69
N LYS A 73 -2.18 -39.55 -17.53
CA LYS A 73 -2.71 -39.19 -16.22
C LYS A 73 -2.20 -37.78 -15.87
N GLU A 74 -3.10 -36.82 -15.83
CA GLU A 74 -2.78 -35.46 -15.38
C GLU A 74 -2.92 -35.35 -13.85
N LEU A 75 -1.85 -34.93 -13.18
CA LEU A 75 -1.80 -34.69 -11.75
C LEU A 75 -1.72 -33.18 -11.53
N ASN A 76 -2.82 -32.58 -11.09
CA ASN A 76 -2.90 -31.15 -10.81
C ASN A 76 -2.24 -30.85 -9.46
N ILE A 77 -1.07 -30.23 -9.47
CA ILE A 77 -0.30 -29.93 -8.26
C ILE A 77 -0.97 -28.80 -7.48
N ILE A 78 -1.18 -29.03 -6.18
CA ILE A 78 -1.76 -28.09 -5.21
C ILE A 78 -0.69 -27.48 -4.32
N ASP A 79 0.28 -28.30 -3.89
CA ASP A 79 1.41 -27.89 -3.07
C ASP A 79 2.69 -28.62 -3.51
N GLY A 80 3.83 -27.97 -3.29
CA GLY A 80 5.14 -28.47 -3.72
C GLY A 80 5.53 -28.06 -5.14
N GLN A 81 4.74 -27.19 -5.78
CA GLN A 81 4.99 -26.70 -7.14
C GLN A 81 6.38 -26.07 -7.36
N GLN A 82 6.94 -25.39 -6.35
CA GLN A 82 8.27 -24.78 -6.46
C GLN A 82 9.38 -25.85 -6.46
N ARG A 83 9.21 -26.92 -5.67
CA ARG A 83 10.17 -28.03 -5.57
C ARG A 83 10.17 -28.83 -6.87
N ILE A 84 9.00 -29.25 -7.37
CA ILE A 84 8.90 -30.05 -8.59
C ILE A 84 9.44 -29.30 -9.81
N THR A 85 9.17 -27.99 -9.90
CA THR A 85 9.73 -27.14 -10.95
C THR A 85 11.25 -27.07 -10.84
N THR A 86 11.79 -26.88 -9.63
CA THR A 86 13.25 -26.81 -9.42
C THR A 86 13.93 -28.14 -9.75
N LEU A 87 13.33 -29.27 -9.38
CA LEU A 87 13.82 -30.61 -9.74
C LEU A 87 13.89 -30.78 -11.27
N ALA A 88 12.85 -30.36 -11.99
CA ALA A 88 12.86 -30.39 -13.46
C ALA A 88 13.99 -29.54 -14.05
N LEU A 89 14.31 -28.37 -13.47
CA LEU A 89 15.44 -27.55 -13.91
C LEU A 89 16.81 -28.17 -13.61
N ILE A 90 16.94 -28.89 -12.49
CA ILE A 90 18.16 -29.63 -12.16
C ILE A 90 18.35 -30.76 -13.18
N TYR A 91 17.34 -31.60 -13.42
CA TYR A 91 17.42 -32.65 -14.46
C TYR A 91 17.72 -32.08 -15.84
N LEU A 92 17.13 -30.93 -16.20
CA LEU A 92 17.44 -30.25 -17.45
C LEU A 92 18.90 -29.79 -17.53
N SER A 93 19.48 -29.29 -16.42
CA SER A 93 20.90 -28.93 -16.39
C SER A 93 21.82 -30.15 -16.51
N LEU A 94 21.45 -31.28 -15.90
CA LEU A 94 22.19 -32.55 -16.01
C LEU A 94 22.11 -33.12 -17.44
N TYR A 95 20.94 -33.02 -18.09
CA TYR A 95 20.76 -33.39 -19.49
C TYR A 95 21.73 -32.62 -20.40
N TRP A 96 21.77 -31.28 -20.28
CA TRP A 96 22.66 -30.45 -21.08
C TRP A 96 24.13 -30.74 -20.80
N PHE A 97 24.49 -30.96 -19.53
CA PHE A 97 25.85 -31.35 -19.17
C PHE A 97 26.24 -32.70 -19.81
N ALA A 98 25.36 -33.69 -19.77
CA ALA A 98 25.59 -35.00 -20.40
C ALA A 98 25.74 -34.89 -21.93
N GLN A 99 24.91 -34.06 -22.58
CA GLN A 99 25.03 -33.75 -24.01
C GLN A 99 26.37 -33.09 -24.37
N GLU A 100 26.75 -32.04 -23.63
CA GLU A 100 28.01 -31.31 -23.85
C GLU A 100 29.26 -32.20 -23.64
N ASN A 101 29.17 -33.21 -22.78
CA ASN A 101 30.22 -34.19 -22.49
C ASN A 101 30.11 -35.51 -23.28
N GLN A 102 29.29 -35.54 -24.35
CA GLN A 102 29.16 -36.70 -25.25
C GLN A 102 28.66 -37.99 -24.55
N GLN A 103 27.91 -37.87 -23.45
CA GLN A 103 27.26 -38.97 -22.74
C GLN A 103 25.84 -39.19 -23.26
N GLU A 104 25.70 -39.52 -24.55
CA GLU A 104 24.41 -39.58 -25.26
C GLU A 104 23.37 -40.49 -24.57
N GLY A 105 23.78 -41.68 -24.14
CA GLY A 105 22.87 -42.64 -23.49
C GLY A 105 22.29 -42.12 -22.17
N LEU A 106 23.12 -41.46 -21.34
CA LEU A 106 22.65 -40.86 -20.09
C LEU A 106 21.76 -39.64 -20.34
N ALA A 107 22.09 -38.85 -21.36
CA ALA A 107 21.25 -37.72 -21.75
C ALA A 107 19.86 -38.20 -22.23
N GLU A 108 19.80 -39.25 -23.05
CA GLU A 108 18.53 -39.86 -23.49
C GLU A 108 17.74 -40.43 -22.30
N GLU A 109 18.41 -41.08 -21.35
CA GLU A 109 17.77 -41.58 -20.13
C GLU A 109 17.14 -40.43 -19.30
N ILE A 110 17.88 -39.35 -19.07
CA ILE A 110 17.39 -38.23 -18.25
C ILE A 110 16.19 -37.54 -18.90
N ILE A 111 16.28 -37.23 -20.20
CA ILE A 111 15.21 -36.49 -20.89
C ILE A 111 13.93 -37.32 -20.96
N GLU A 112 14.02 -38.60 -21.32
CA GLU A 112 12.86 -39.49 -21.48
C GLU A 112 12.23 -39.92 -20.16
N THR A 113 13.02 -39.98 -19.10
CA THR A 113 12.53 -40.41 -17.78
C THR A 113 11.88 -39.24 -17.03
N TYR A 114 12.47 -38.04 -17.06
CA TYR A 114 12.09 -36.97 -16.14
C TYR A 114 11.50 -35.72 -16.80
N LEU A 115 11.79 -35.46 -18.09
CA LEU A 115 11.44 -34.19 -18.73
C LEU A 115 10.34 -34.32 -19.77
N ILE A 116 10.34 -35.40 -20.56
CA ILE A 116 9.36 -35.61 -21.65
C ILE A 116 8.65 -36.96 -21.57
N ASN A 117 7.44 -37.00 -22.11
CA ASN A 117 6.69 -38.22 -22.41
C ASN A 117 6.88 -38.55 -23.91
N LYS A 118 7.91 -39.33 -24.27
CA LYS A 118 8.29 -39.62 -25.68
C LYS A 118 7.14 -40.10 -26.57
N PHE A 119 6.24 -40.91 -26.02
CA PHE A 119 5.11 -41.51 -26.76
C PHE A 119 3.82 -40.67 -26.69
N ALA A 120 3.86 -39.47 -26.13
CA ALA A 120 2.73 -38.56 -26.08
C ALA A 120 2.61 -37.72 -27.38
N PRO A 121 1.40 -37.24 -27.72
CA PRO A 121 1.25 -36.18 -28.72
C PRO A 121 2.10 -34.96 -28.34
N VAL A 122 2.59 -34.21 -29.33
CA VAL A 122 3.47 -33.03 -29.12
C VAL A 122 2.91 -32.03 -28.11
N GLU A 123 1.58 -31.86 -28.07
CA GLU A 123 0.89 -30.98 -27.12
C GLU A 123 1.00 -31.43 -25.65
N ASN A 124 1.32 -32.69 -25.40
CA ASN A 124 1.48 -33.31 -24.08
C ASN A 124 2.87 -33.94 -23.90
N SER A 125 3.85 -33.52 -24.70
CA SER A 125 5.20 -34.07 -24.67
C SER A 125 5.93 -33.74 -23.37
N LEU A 126 5.59 -32.66 -22.67
CA LEU A 126 6.23 -32.30 -21.41
C LEU A 126 5.67 -33.09 -20.22
N LYS A 127 6.56 -33.58 -19.36
CA LYS A 127 6.16 -34.16 -18.06
C LYS A 127 5.70 -33.12 -17.05
N LEU A 128 6.20 -31.88 -17.15
CA LEU A 128 5.77 -30.76 -16.31
C LEU A 128 5.14 -29.66 -17.16
N LYS A 129 3.83 -29.48 -17.04
CA LYS A 129 3.10 -28.34 -17.61
C LYS A 129 3.08 -27.21 -16.60
N LEU A 130 3.63 -26.07 -16.99
CA LEU A 130 3.67 -24.86 -16.19
C LEU A 130 2.60 -23.86 -16.68
N THR A 131 2.41 -22.77 -15.96
CA THR A 131 1.65 -21.61 -16.45
C THR A 131 2.27 -21.04 -17.74
N ASP A 132 1.46 -20.50 -18.66
CA ASP A 132 1.83 -20.04 -20.01
C ASP A 132 3.25 -19.40 -20.14
N ASN A 133 3.59 -18.41 -19.30
CA ASN A 133 4.90 -17.73 -19.36
C ASN A 133 6.09 -18.64 -18.96
N ASN A 134 5.90 -19.48 -17.94
CA ASN A 134 6.94 -20.39 -17.47
C ASN A 134 7.07 -21.60 -18.40
N GLU A 135 5.97 -22.04 -19.02
CA GLU A 135 6.01 -23.11 -20.02
C GLU A 135 6.76 -22.67 -21.27
N ALA A 136 6.57 -21.43 -21.74
CA ALA A 136 7.35 -20.86 -22.84
C ALA A 136 8.86 -20.85 -22.53
N ALA A 137 9.24 -20.46 -21.32
CA ALA A 137 10.64 -20.50 -20.87
C ALA A 137 11.19 -21.94 -20.80
N LEU A 138 10.42 -22.89 -20.27
CA LEU A 138 10.85 -24.28 -20.17
C LEU A 138 11.03 -24.93 -21.56
N LYS A 139 10.09 -24.71 -22.48
CA LYS A 139 10.20 -25.17 -23.88
C LYS A 139 11.42 -24.59 -24.58
N PHE A 140 11.66 -23.29 -24.40
CA PHE A 140 12.85 -22.63 -24.94
C PHE A 140 14.16 -23.28 -24.47
N LEU A 141 14.24 -23.71 -23.20
CA LEU A 141 15.42 -24.39 -22.65
C LEU A 141 15.59 -25.84 -23.15
N LEU A 142 14.53 -26.49 -23.62
CA LEU A 142 14.57 -27.86 -24.14
C LEU A 142 15.00 -27.92 -25.62
N ASP A 143 14.75 -26.88 -26.40
CA ASP A 143 14.85 -26.91 -27.88
C ASP A 143 16.23 -26.51 -28.50
N SER A 144 17.34 -26.37 -27.75
CA SER A 144 18.52 -25.59 -28.22
C SER A 144 19.69 -26.36 -28.89
N PRO A 145 20.65 -25.70 -29.59
CA PRO A 145 20.98 -24.27 -29.58
C PRO A 145 20.33 -23.47 -30.71
N LYS A 146 19.39 -22.58 -30.39
CA LYS A 146 19.06 -21.45 -31.27
C LYS A 146 19.97 -20.28 -30.97
N THR A 147 20.33 -19.51 -31.99
CA THR A 147 21.00 -18.20 -31.91
C THR A 147 20.12 -17.09 -31.30
N GLU A 148 18.94 -17.43 -30.80
CA GLU A 148 17.93 -16.50 -30.31
C GLU A 148 17.98 -16.42 -28.78
N GLU A 149 17.94 -15.21 -28.23
CA GLU A 149 17.77 -15.01 -26.79
C GLU A 149 16.30 -15.14 -26.39
N PHE A 150 16.05 -15.67 -25.18
CA PHE A 150 14.70 -15.69 -24.63
C PHE A 150 14.20 -14.25 -24.42
N VAL A 151 13.04 -13.93 -24.98
CA VAL A 151 12.49 -12.58 -24.91
C VAL A 151 11.89 -12.32 -23.52
N GLY A 152 12.54 -11.42 -22.77
CA GLY A 152 12.06 -10.94 -21.48
C GLY A 152 12.64 -11.67 -20.27
N PHE A 153 12.25 -11.24 -19.07
CA PHE A 153 12.74 -11.81 -17.83
C PHE A 153 11.93 -13.06 -17.42
N SER A 154 12.63 -14.14 -17.08
CA SER A 154 12.02 -15.35 -16.53
C SER A 154 12.91 -15.97 -15.44
N ARG A 155 12.30 -16.26 -14.28
CA ARG A 155 12.99 -16.95 -13.18
C ARG A 155 13.40 -18.37 -13.53
N ILE A 156 12.67 -19.02 -14.42
CA ILE A 156 13.00 -20.35 -14.94
C ILE A 156 14.36 -20.30 -15.66
N ILE A 157 14.56 -19.30 -16.52
CA ILE A 157 15.82 -19.10 -17.26
C ILE A 157 16.98 -18.78 -16.30
N GLU A 158 16.77 -17.84 -15.37
CA GLU A 158 17.79 -17.44 -14.38
C GLU A 158 18.25 -18.62 -13.52
N ASN A 159 17.31 -19.40 -12.98
CA ASN A 159 17.63 -20.53 -12.11
C ASN A 159 18.23 -21.70 -12.91
N PHE A 160 17.78 -21.94 -14.15
CA PHE A 160 18.45 -22.90 -15.04
C PHE A 160 19.90 -22.50 -15.30
N ASN A 161 20.17 -21.23 -15.66
CA ASN A 161 21.52 -20.72 -15.87
C ASN A 161 22.39 -20.79 -14.60
N TYR A 162 21.77 -20.65 -13.43
CA TYR A 162 22.44 -20.91 -12.16
C TYR A 162 22.86 -22.39 -12.03
N PHE A 163 21.95 -23.35 -12.26
CA PHE A 163 22.28 -24.77 -12.20
C PHE A 163 23.31 -25.17 -13.26
N LYS A 164 23.13 -24.75 -14.52
CA LYS A 164 24.07 -25.03 -15.61
C LYS A 164 25.51 -24.59 -15.29
N ARG A 165 25.70 -23.46 -14.60
CA ARG A 165 27.03 -22.99 -14.15
C ARG A 165 27.59 -23.74 -12.95
N ARG A 166 26.72 -24.37 -12.15
CA ARG A 166 27.08 -25.07 -10.91
C ARG A 166 27.39 -26.55 -11.16
N VAL A 167 26.79 -27.17 -12.17
CA VAL A 167 27.05 -28.55 -12.56
C VAL A 167 28.41 -28.63 -13.27
N CYS A 168 29.30 -29.49 -12.78
CA CYS A 168 30.63 -29.71 -13.33
C CYS A 168 31.01 -31.20 -13.21
N GLU A 169 32.10 -31.61 -13.86
CA GLU A 169 32.54 -33.02 -13.88
C GLU A 169 32.74 -33.57 -12.46
N GLU A 170 33.26 -32.76 -11.53
CA GLU A 170 33.56 -33.18 -10.17
C GLU A 170 32.32 -33.43 -9.32
N ASN A 171 31.19 -32.80 -9.64
CA ASN A 171 29.98 -32.88 -8.82
C ASN A 171 28.80 -33.57 -9.49
N PHE A 172 28.85 -33.80 -10.80
CA PHE A 172 27.77 -34.39 -11.59
C PHE A 172 27.26 -35.71 -10.99
N GLN A 173 28.15 -36.63 -10.66
CA GLN A 173 27.77 -37.92 -10.06
C GLN A 173 27.17 -37.76 -8.67
N PHE A 174 27.70 -36.85 -7.83
CA PHE A 174 27.13 -36.58 -6.51
C PHE A 174 25.73 -35.99 -6.60
N ILE A 175 25.42 -35.20 -7.63
CA ILE A 175 24.07 -34.68 -7.84
C ILE A 175 23.11 -35.83 -8.19
N LEU A 176 23.48 -36.73 -9.10
CA LEU A 176 22.68 -37.90 -9.45
C LEU A 176 22.43 -38.80 -8.22
N ASP A 177 23.49 -39.13 -7.48
CA ASP A 177 23.39 -39.95 -6.26
C ASP A 177 22.53 -39.27 -5.19
N GLY A 178 22.62 -37.94 -5.08
CA GLY A 178 21.80 -37.14 -4.18
C GLY A 178 20.32 -37.17 -4.55
N LEU A 179 19.99 -37.02 -5.84
CA LEU A 179 18.62 -37.08 -6.36
C LEU A 179 17.97 -38.45 -6.07
N ASN A 180 18.70 -39.55 -6.23
CA ASN A 180 18.22 -40.92 -5.97
C ASN A 180 17.93 -41.21 -4.48
N LYS A 181 18.44 -40.37 -3.58
CA LYS A 181 18.21 -40.44 -2.13
C LYS A 181 17.05 -39.55 -1.67
N LEU A 182 16.45 -38.73 -2.54
CA LEU A 182 15.38 -37.82 -2.12
C LEU A 182 14.06 -38.57 -1.92
N ILE A 183 13.40 -38.30 -0.79
CA ILE A 183 12.07 -38.83 -0.46
C ILE A 183 11.07 -37.69 -0.23
N ILE A 184 9.83 -37.95 -0.61
CA ILE A 184 8.68 -37.06 -0.42
C ILE A 184 7.51 -37.82 0.19
N VAL A 185 6.59 -37.07 0.81
CA VAL A 185 5.25 -37.59 1.10
C VAL A 185 4.33 -37.13 -0.02
N GLU A 186 3.90 -38.06 -0.87
CA GLU A 186 2.87 -37.78 -1.86
C GLU A 186 1.47 -37.85 -1.23
N ILE A 187 0.64 -36.86 -1.50
CA ILE A 187 -0.74 -36.79 -1.02
C ILE A 187 -1.65 -36.67 -2.24
N SER A 188 -2.43 -37.73 -2.49
CA SER A 188 -3.45 -37.76 -3.54
C SER A 188 -4.82 -37.38 -2.99
N LEU A 189 -5.43 -36.40 -3.65
CA LEU A 189 -6.79 -35.94 -3.38
C LEU A 189 -7.72 -36.34 -4.50
N ASN A 190 -8.90 -36.81 -4.12
CA ASN A 190 -9.98 -37.16 -5.02
C ASN A 190 -11.01 -36.03 -5.05
N LYS A 191 -11.25 -35.40 -6.21
CA LYS A 191 -12.23 -34.30 -6.35
C LYS A 191 -13.64 -34.63 -5.87
N SER A 192 -14.02 -35.92 -5.89
CA SER A 192 -15.37 -36.35 -5.52
C SER A 192 -15.56 -36.58 -4.02
N GLN A 193 -14.47 -36.76 -3.27
CA GLN A 193 -14.52 -37.13 -1.84
C GLN A 193 -13.84 -36.11 -0.93
N ASP A 194 -12.81 -35.43 -1.43
CA ASP A 194 -12.02 -34.47 -0.69
C ASP A 194 -12.43 -33.04 -1.06
N ASP A 195 -12.40 -32.11 -0.10
CA ASP A 195 -12.52 -30.68 -0.35
C ASP A 195 -11.10 -30.11 -0.59
N PRO A 196 -10.68 -29.92 -1.86
CA PRO A 196 -9.31 -29.55 -2.16
C PRO A 196 -8.98 -28.15 -1.66
N GLN A 197 -9.99 -27.29 -1.54
CA GLN A 197 -9.83 -25.92 -1.09
C GLN A 197 -9.51 -25.86 0.41
N ARG A 198 -10.25 -26.60 1.24
CA ARG A 198 -9.94 -26.71 2.68
C ARG A 198 -8.56 -27.29 2.93
N ILE A 199 -8.18 -28.31 2.15
CA ILE A 199 -6.86 -28.95 2.27
C ILE A 199 -5.76 -27.97 1.87
N PHE A 200 -5.93 -27.23 0.77
CA PHE A 200 -5.01 -26.16 0.38
C PHE A 200 -4.84 -25.09 1.46
N GLU A 201 -5.93 -24.61 2.06
CA GLU A 201 -5.88 -23.63 3.15
C GLU A 201 -5.09 -24.16 4.36
N SER A 202 -5.27 -25.43 4.72
CA SER A 202 -4.57 -26.05 5.85
C SER A 202 -3.06 -26.20 5.61
N LEU A 203 -2.66 -26.57 4.39
CA LEU A 203 -1.27 -26.84 4.02
C LEU A 203 -0.43 -25.58 3.86
N ASN A 204 -1.01 -24.48 3.37
CA ASN A 204 -0.27 -23.23 3.18
C ASN A 204 0.11 -22.51 4.49
N SER A 205 -0.35 -23.00 5.64
CA SER A 205 0.00 -22.43 6.96
C SER A 205 1.46 -22.68 7.39
N THR A 206 2.18 -23.60 6.74
CA THR A 206 3.52 -24.07 7.16
C THR A 206 4.65 -23.76 6.17
N GLY A 207 4.36 -23.14 5.01
CA GLY A 207 5.31 -22.87 3.92
C GLY A 207 5.56 -21.38 3.64
N LEU A 208 6.14 -21.06 2.46
CA LEU A 208 6.30 -19.67 2.02
C LEU A 208 4.92 -19.05 1.74
N GLU A 209 4.49 -18.14 2.62
CA GLU A 209 3.15 -17.56 2.63
C GLU A 209 2.72 -17.08 1.25
N LEU A 210 1.52 -17.53 0.84
CA LEU A 210 0.86 -16.99 -0.35
C LEU A 210 0.41 -15.57 -0.09
N SER A 211 0.47 -14.73 -1.13
CA SER A 211 -0.12 -13.40 -1.03
C SER A 211 -1.64 -13.52 -0.85
N GLN A 212 -2.27 -12.50 -0.27
CA GLN A 212 -3.73 -12.48 -0.15
C GLN A 212 -4.41 -12.54 -1.52
N ALA A 213 -3.82 -11.91 -2.53
CA ALA A 213 -4.26 -12.03 -3.92
C ALA A 213 -4.20 -13.47 -4.44
N ASP A 214 -3.14 -14.22 -4.15
CA ASP A 214 -3.04 -15.63 -4.54
C ASP A 214 -4.13 -16.46 -3.87
N LEU A 215 -4.38 -16.26 -2.57
CA LEU A 215 -5.45 -16.97 -1.85
C LEU A 215 -6.83 -16.69 -2.47
N ILE A 216 -7.10 -15.43 -2.83
CA ILE A 216 -8.36 -15.04 -3.50
C ILE A 216 -8.45 -15.65 -4.90
N ARG A 217 -7.37 -15.63 -5.70
CA ARG A 217 -7.33 -16.30 -7.01
C ARG A 217 -7.68 -17.77 -6.87
N ASN A 218 -7.05 -18.46 -5.92
CA ASN A 218 -7.28 -19.87 -5.65
C ASN A 218 -8.73 -20.13 -5.25
N TYR A 219 -9.26 -19.35 -4.31
CA TYR A 219 -10.66 -19.43 -3.88
C TYR A 219 -11.64 -19.36 -5.05
N ILE A 220 -11.45 -18.39 -5.94
CA ILE A 220 -12.33 -18.19 -7.09
C ILE A 220 -12.21 -19.37 -8.07
N LEU A 221 -10.99 -19.74 -8.44
CA LEU A 221 -10.76 -20.69 -9.54
C LEU A 221 -10.95 -22.16 -9.13
N MET A 222 -10.67 -22.54 -7.89
CA MET A 222 -10.84 -23.94 -7.44
C MET A 222 -12.30 -24.40 -7.42
N SER A 223 -13.25 -23.46 -7.39
CA SER A 223 -14.68 -23.74 -7.49
C SER A 223 -15.16 -24.05 -8.93
N LEU A 224 -14.30 -23.88 -9.93
CA LEU A 224 -14.63 -23.98 -11.35
C LEU A 224 -14.01 -25.23 -12.00
N ASP A 225 -14.59 -25.67 -13.12
CA ASP A 225 -14.01 -26.70 -13.98
C ASP A 225 -12.82 -26.17 -14.80
N ALA A 226 -12.08 -27.04 -15.50
CA ALA A 226 -10.87 -26.64 -16.23
C ALA A 226 -11.13 -25.56 -17.30
N HIS A 227 -12.28 -25.63 -17.98
CA HIS A 227 -12.66 -24.63 -18.97
C HIS A 227 -12.97 -23.27 -18.31
N GLY A 228 -13.80 -23.27 -17.26
CA GLY A 228 -14.14 -22.08 -16.48
C GLY A 228 -12.92 -21.45 -15.82
N GLN A 229 -11.98 -22.25 -15.29
CA GLN A 229 -10.73 -21.77 -14.72
C GLN A 229 -9.93 -20.95 -15.74
N LYS A 230 -9.71 -21.50 -16.94
CA LYS A 230 -8.97 -20.83 -18.01
C LYS A 230 -9.68 -19.56 -18.47
N GLN A 231 -10.99 -19.64 -18.68
CA GLN A 231 -11.82 -18.51 -19.09
C GLN A 231 -11.75 -17.35 -18.08
N ILE A 232 -12.02 -17.63 -16.80
CA ILE A 232 -12.04 -16.62 -15.74
C ILE A 232 -10.64 -16.00 -15.53
N TYR A 233 -9.61 -16.84 -15.53
CA TYR A 233 -8.24 -16.38 -15.36
C TYR A 233 -7.82 -15.42 -16.48
N GLN A 234 -7.96 -15.82 -17.75
CA GLN A 234 -7.52 -15.02 -18.90
C GLN A 234 -8.38 -13.76 -19.12
N LYS A 235 -9.70 -13.87 -18.93
CA LYS A 235 -10.63 -12.76 -19.22
C LYS A 235 -10.62 -11.70 -18.11
N TYR A 236 -10.40 -12.08 -16.86
CA TYR A 236 -10.54 -11.21 -15.71
C TYR A 236 -9.30 -11.16 -14.83
N TRP A 237 -8.88 -12.28 -14.23
CA TRP A 237 -7.87 -12.25 -13.17
C TRP A 237 -6.50 -11.77 -13.66
N GLN A 238 -6.00 -12.29 -14.78
CA GLN A 238 -4.75 -11.86 -15.39
C GLN A 238 -4.77 -10.36 -15.75
N LYS A 239 -5.93 -9.84 -16.17
CA LYS A 239 -6.09 -8.40 -16.43
C LYS A 239 -6.02 -7.58 -15.15
N ILE A 240 -6.62 -8.06 -14.06
CA ILE A 240 -6.53 -7.42 -12.74
C ILE A 240 -5.08 -7.42 -12.25
N GLU A 241 -4.35 -8.52 -12.40
CA GLU A 241 -2.92 -8.61 -12.05
C GLU A 241 -2.07 -7.58 -12.82
N ASN A 242 -2.32 -7.45 -14.12
CA ASN A 242 -1.61 -6.47 -14.94
C ASN A 242 -1.97 -5.02 -14.60
N LEU A 243 -3.23 -4.74 -14.30
CA LEU A 243 -3.70 -3.39 -13.94
C LEU A 243 -3.22 -2.98 -12.54
N ALA A 244 -3.20 -3.91 -11.59
CA ALA A 244 -2.74 -3.66 -10.22
C ALA A 244 -1.24 -3.97 -10.06
N ARG A 245 -0.42 -3.58 -11.03
CA ARG A 245 1.04 -3.65 -10.97
C ARG A 245 1.63 -2.24 -10.94
N ASP A 246 2.63 -2.03 -10.11
CA ASP A 246 3.44 -0.81 -10.15
C ASP A 246 4.45 -0.95 -11.30
N GLU A 247 4.39 -0.07 -12.29
CA GLU A 247 5.22 -0.19 -13.49
C GLU A 247 6.67 0.22 -13.26
N MET A 248 6.95 1.05 -12.25
CA MET A 248 8.31 1.51 -11.95
C MET A 248 9.10 0.48 -11.16
N THR A 249 8.44 -0.18 -10.20
CA THR A 249 9.06 -1.18 -9.33
C THR A 249 8.80 -2.61 -9.79
N HIS A 250 7.90 -2.80 -10.77
CA HIS A 250 7.43 -4.10 -11.25
C HIS A 250 6.76 -4.99 -10.20
N VAL A 251 6.45 -4.44 -9.01
CA VAL A 251 5.83 -5.14 -7.87
C VAL A 251 4.32 -5.27 -8.06
N SER A 252 3.77 -6.44 -7.72
CA SER A 252 2.31 -6.67 -7.68
C SER A 252 1.67 -5.95 -6.50
N ARG A 253 0.61 -5.18 -6.77
CA ARG A 253 -0.22 -4.48 -5.79
C ARG A 253 -1.64 -5.04 -5.73
N VAL A 254 -1.88 -6.25 -6.24
CA VAL A 254 -3.23 -6.86 -6.27
C VAL A 254 -3.80 -6.99 -4.86
N SER A 255 -2.98 -7.40 -3.88
CA SER A 255 -3.44 -7.52 -2.48
C SER A 255 -3.87 -6.18 -1.88
N ASP A 256 -3.12 -5.10 -2.15
CA ASP A 256 -3.47 -3.75 -1.71
C ASP A 256 -4.72 -3.24 -2.43
N TYR A 257 -4.80 -3.45 -3.74
CA TYR A 257 -5.96 -3.10 -4.55
C TYR A 257 -7.24 -3.76 -4.04
N ILE A 258 -7.24 -5.08 -3.82
CA ILE A 258 -8.43 -5.79 -3.34
C ILE A 258 -8.81 -5.31 -1.93
N ARG A 259 -7.83 -5.02 -1.07
CA ARG A 259 -8.10 -4.42 0.24
C ARG A 259 -8.79 -3.05 0.12
N ASP A 260 -8.34 -2.20 -0.79
CA ASP A 260 -8.94 -0.89 -1.04
C ASP A 260 -10.34 -1.03 -1.69
N TYR A 261 -10.52 -2.00 -2.58
CA TYR A 261 -11.82 -2.35 -3.17
C TYR A 261 -12.81 -2.83 -2.11
N LEU A 262 -12.40 -3.71 -1.19
CA LEU A 262 -13.23 -4.16 -0.07
C LEU A 262 -13.55 -3.02 0.89
N THR A 263 -12.58 -2.14 1.16
CA THR A 263 -12.78 -0.94 1.99
C THR A 263 -13.86 -0.06 1.40
N MET A 264 -13.79 0.16 0.09
CA MET A 264 -14.78 0.91 -0.67
C MET A 264 -16.16 0.25 -0.55
N GLN A 265 -16.30 -1.05 -0.83
CA GLN A 265 -17.59 -1.73 -0.84
C GLN A 265 -18.24 -1.82 0.56
N ASN A 266 -17.46 -2.14 1.60
CA ASN A 266 -18.00 -2.62 2.87
C ASN A 266 -17.84 -1.65 4.04
N LYS A 267 -17.20 -0.49 3.82
CA LYS A 267 -16.97 0.53 4.86
C LYS A 267 -16.23 -0.02 6.09
N LYS A 268 -15.42 -1.05 5.84
CA LYS A 268 -14.56 -1.70 6.82
C LYS A 268 -13.22 -1.91 6.15
N ILE A 269 -12.15 -1.50 6.81
CA ILE A 269 -10.79 -1.63 6.29
C ILE A 269 -10.25 -3.00 6.70
N PRO A 270 -10.03 -3.92 5.75
CA PRO A 270 -9.51 -5.23 6.10
C PRO A 270 -8.08 -5.13 6.65
N ASN A 271 -7.77 -5.98 7.62
CA ASN A 271 -6.39 -6.17 8.05
C ASN A 271 -5.59 -6.80 6.90
N LYS A 272 -4.34 -6.36 6.69
CA LYS A 272 -3.52 -6.80 5.54
C LYS A 272 -3.38 -8.32 5.43
N GLY A 273 -3.29 -9.05 6.55
CA GLY A 273 -3.21 -10.53 6.56
C GLY A 273 -4.56 -11.25 6.53
N LYS A 274 -5.69 -10.53 6.56
CA LYS A 274 -7.06 -11.09 6.62
C LYS A 274 -7.93 -10.68 5.42
N VAL A 275 -7.35 -10.04 4.41
CA VAL A 275 -8.07 -9.60 3.19
C VAL A 275 -8.79 -10.77 2.54
N TYR A 276 -8.13 -11.93 2.46
CA TYR A 276 -8.71 -13.16 1.93
C TYR A 276 -9.95 -13.62 2.72
N LEU A 277 -9.86 -13.65 4.05
CA LEU A 277 -10.96 -14.08 4.91
C LEU A 277 -12.17 -13.16 4.75
N GLU A 278 -11.94 -11.84 4.77
CA GLU A 278 -13.01 -10.86 4.57
C GLU A 278 -13.61 -10.94 3.16
N PHE A 279 -12.80 -11.22 2.13
CA PHE A 279 -13.32 -11.47 0.78
C PHE A 279 -14.24 -12.70 0.76
N LYS A 280 -13.80 -13.82 1.37
CA LYS A 280 -14.54 -15.09 1.40
C LYS A 280 -15.85 -14.99 2.18
N GLU A 281 -15.91 -14.19 3.25
CA GLU A 281 -17.14 -13.95 4.02
C GLU A 281 -18.22 -13.21 3.22
N ILE A 282 -17.81 -12.42 2.22
CA ILE A 282 -18.70 -11.52 1.48
C ILE A 282 -19.10 -12.13 0.14
N TYR A 283 -18.17 -12.77 -0.53
CA TYR A 283 -18.37 -13.33 -1.86
C TYR A 283 -18.46 -14.85 -1.79
N HIS A 284 -19.67 -15.37 -1.95
CA HIS A 284 -19.93 -16.80 -2.10
C HIS A 284 -20.38 -17.08 -3.54
N PHE A 285 -19.60 -17.88 -4.25
CA PHE A 285 -19.88 -18.22 -5.64
C PHE A 285 -20.49 -19.61 -5.73
N SER A 286 -21.66 -19.73 -6.36
CA SER A 286 -22.31 -21.01 -6.64
C SER A 286 -22.21 -21.42 -8.11
N ASN A 287 -21.91 -20.48 -9.01
CA ASN A 287 -21.76 -20.73 -10.44
C ASN A 287 -20.82 -19.68 -11.09
N ILE A 288 -20.44 -19.97 -12.34
CA ILE A 288 -19.51 -19.12 -13.11
C ILE A 288 -20.08 -17.73 -13.42
N ASP A 289 -21.39 -17.58 -13.60
CA ASP A 289 -22.01 -16.29 -13.93
C ASP A 289 -21.90 -15.29 -12.77
N GLN A 290 -22.06 -15.77 -11.53
CA GLN A 290 -21.83 -14.97 -10.32
C GLN A 290 -20.36 -14.53 -10.22
N VAL A 291 -19.42 -15.43 -10.52
CA VAL A 291 -17.99 -15.10 -10.55
C VAL A 291 -17.71 -14.02 -11.59
N GLU A 292 -18.25 -14.16 -12.81
CA GLU A 292 -18.06 -13.17 -13.88
C GLU A 292 -18.65 -11.80 -13.50
N ALA A 293 -19.84 -11.77 -12.90
CA ALA A 293 -20.51 -10.53 -12.52
C ALA A 293 -19.68 -9.73 -11.50
N GLU A 294 -19.15 -10.39 -10.47
CA GLU A 294 -18.34 -9.72 -9.44
C GLU A 294 -16.95 -9.37 -9.96
N LEU A 295 -16.29 -10.26 -10.70
CA LEU A 295 -14.99 -9.96 -11.30
C LEU A 295 -15.05 -8.86 -12.37
N LYS A 296 -16.20 -8.64 -13.01
CA LYS A 296 -16.40 -7.49 -13.90
C LYS A 296 -16.27 -6.17 -13.14
N LYS A 297 -16.90 -6.06 -11.96
CA LYS A 297 -16.78 -4.89 -11.07
C LYS A 297 -15.35 -4.74 -10.55
N VAL A 298 -14.77 -5.83 -10.04
CA VAL A 298 -13.37 -5.82 -9.56
C VAL A 298 -12.40 -5.41 -10.67
N LYS A 299 -12.61 -5.84 -11.91
CA LYS A 299 -11.75 -5.43 -13.03
C LYS A 299 -11.93 -3.96 -13.39
N GLN A 300 -13.16 -3.44 -13.38
CA GLN A 300 -13.44 -2.03 -13.67
C GLN A 300 -12.71 -1.12 -12.68
N PHE A 301 -12.82 -1.39 -11.37
CA PHE A 301 -12.11 -0.58 -10.37
C PHE A 301 -10.59 -0.77 -10.41
N ALA A 302 -10.09 -1.93 -10.83
CA ALA A 302 -8.65 -2.14 -11.05
C ALA A 302 -8.12 -1.20 -12.16
N PHE A 303 -8.95 -0.85 -13.15
CA PHE A 303 -8.56 0.10 -14.19
C PHE A 303 -8.35 1.52 -13.62
N TYR A 304 -9.24 2.00 -12.74
CA TYR A 304 -9.05 3.29 -12.08
C TYR A 304 -7.88 3.26 -11.09
N TYR A 305 -7.74 2.16 -10.34
CA TYR A 305 -6.59 1.94 -9.47
C TYR A 305 -5.26 2.01 -10.26
N ASN A 306 -5.21 1.46 -11.47
CA ASN A 306 -4.04 1.53 -12.34
C ASN A 306 -3.64 2.98 -12.65
N LYS A 307 -4.61 3.86 -12.94
CA LYS A 307 -4.33 5.29 -13.21
C LYS A 307 -3.85 6.01 -11.95
N LEU A 308 -4.44 5.72 -10.79
CA LEU A 308 -4.04 6.28 -9.50
C LEU A 308 -2.61 5.85 -9.11
N ALA A 309 -2.29 4.57 -9.28
CA ALA A 309 -0.99 4.01 -8.95
C ALA A 309 0.10 4.34 -9.99
N ASN A 310 -0.28 4.46 -11.27
CA ASN A 310 0.60 4.77 -12.40
C ASN A 310 0.06 6.00 -13.18
N PRO A 311 0.27 7.23 -12.68
CA PRO A 311 -0.27 8.45 -13.30
C PRO A 311 0.08 8.63 -14.78
N MET A 312 1.23 8.10 -15.23
CA MET A 312 1.65 8.17 -16.63
C MET A 312 0.70 7.46 -17.61
N LYS A 313 -0.18 6.58 -17.12
CA LYS A 313 -1.23 5.94 -17.93
C LYS A 313 -2.42 6.85 -18.17
N GLU A 314 -2.59 7.91 -17.39
CA GLU A 314 -3.65 8.88 -17.62
C GLU A 314 -3.40 9.63 -18.92
N SER A 315 -4.41 9.67 -19.80
CA SER A 315 -4.33 10.34 -21.10
C SER A 315 -4.47 11.84 -20.98
N ASP A 316 -5.29 12.33 -20.05
CA ASP A 316 -5.48 13.76 -19.87
C ASP A 316 -4.34 14.37 -19.06
N GLN A 317 -3.60 15.32 -19.65
CA GLN A 317 -2.41 15.91 -19.01
C GLN A 317 -2.73 16.66 -17.71
N ALA A 318 -3.92 17.27 -17.59
CA ALA A 318 -4.29 18.02 -16.40
C ALA A 318 -4.61 17.05 -15.24
N ILE A 319 -5.36 15.99 -15.51
CA ILE A 319 -5.64 14.94 -14.53
C ILE A 319 -4.34 14.21 -14.15
N GLN A 320 -3.54 13.81 -15.15
CA GLN A 320 -2.25 13.15 -14.95
C GLN A 320 -1.37 13.91 -13.96
N LYS A 321 -1.28 15.24 -14.13
CA LYS A 321 -0.51 16.10 -13.24
C LYS A 321 -1.02 16.06 -11.79
N GLN A 322 -2.33 16.09 -11.58
CA GLN A 322 -2.90 15.98 -10.22
C GLN A 322 -2.66 14.59 -9.61
N LEU A 323 -2.74 13.52 -10.41
CA LEU A 323 -2.43 12.17 -9.96
C LEU A 323 -0.95 11.98 -9.60
N GLN A 324 -0.03 12.59 -10.36
CA GLN A 324 1.39 12.63 -10.01
C GLN A 324 1.64 13.30 -8.65
N TYR A 325 0.90 14.37 -8.34
CA TYR A 325 0.99 15.02 -7.03
C TYR A 325 0.47 14.12 -5.89
N ILE A 326 -0.64 13.42 -6.11
CA ILE A 326 -1.17 12.43 -5.17
C ILE A 326 -0.15 11.29 -4.93
N GLN A 327 0.48 10.79 -6.00
CA GLN A 327 1.50 9.75 -5.93
C GLN A 327 2.75 10.23 -5.18
N CYS A 328 3.24 11.45 -5.48
CA CYS A 328 4.41 12.05 -4.83
C CYS A 328 4.20 12.17 -3.31
N LEU A 329 3.00 12.58 -2.91
CA LEU A 329 2.58 12.72 -1.51
C LEU A 329 2.20 11.40 -0.82
N GLU A 330 2.22 10.26 -1.54
CA GLU A 330 1.81 8.94 -1.04
C GLU A 330 0.40 8.92 -0.43
N ILE A 331 -0.56 9.61 -1.05
CA ILE A 331 -1.95 9.64 -0.55
C ILE A 331 -2.72 8.37 -0.97
N ASN A 332 -2.10 7.20 -0.80
CA ASN A 332 -2.68 5.91 -1.17
C ASN A 332 -3.94 5.59 -0.33
N VAL A 333 -4.00 6.11 0.89
CA VAL A 333 -5.16 5.97 1.80
C VAL A 333 -6.45 6.59 1.24
N ALA A 334 -6.35 7.49 0.26
CA ALA A 334 -7.50 8.08 -0.42
C ALA A 334 -7.99 7.24 -1.59
N PHE A 335 -7.29 6.17 -2.00
CA PHE A 335 -7.63 5.38 -3.19
C PHE A 335 -9.05 4.78 -3.14
N PRO A 336 -9.55 4.22 -2.01
CA PRO A 336 -10.95 3.76 -1.94
C PRO A 336 -11.97 4.83 -2.32
N PHE A 337 -11.74 6.07 -1.87
CA PHE A 337 -12.57 7.23 -2.20
C PHE A 337 -12.36 7.66 -3.67
N LEU A 338 -11.10 7.86 -4.06
CA LEU A 338 -10.75 8.37 -5.39
C LEU A 338 -11.15 7.42 -6.52
N MET A 339 -11.13 6.10 -6.29
CA MET A 339 -11.62 5.12 -7.26
C MET A 339 -13.10 5.32 -7.58
N ARG A 340 -13.94 5.64 -6.58
CA ARG A 340 -15.36 5.95 -6.81
C ARG A 340 -15.56 7.28 -7.51
N VAL A 341 -14.83 8.31 -7.09
CA VAL A 341 -14.88 9.63 -7.76
C VAL A 341 -14.43 9.51 -9.22
N TYR A 342 -13.41 8.70 -9.49
CA TYR A 342 -12.95 8.44 -10.85
C TYR A 342 -14.03 7.69 -11.64
N ASP A 343 -14.70 6.69 -11.06
CA ASP A 343 -15.84 6.02 -11.71
C ASP A 343 -16.96 7.02 -12.04
N ASP A 344 -17.29 7.92 -11.12
CA ASP A 344 -18.30 8.98 -11.37
C ASP A 344 -17.87 9.89 -12.54
N TYR A 345 -16.59 10.24 -12.67
CA TYR A 345 -16.06 10.97 -13.82
C TYR A 345 -16.15 10.15 -15.11
N ALA A 346 -15.75 8.87 -15.09
CA ALA A 346 -15.76 7.99 -16.24
C ALA A 346 -17.19 7.69 -16.75
N GLN A 347 -18.18 7.70 -15.86
CA GLN A 347 -19.60 7.57 -16.19
C GLN A 347 -20.26 8.92 -16.56
N ASN A 348 -19.49 10.01 -16.67
CA ASN A 348 -19.96 11.35 -16.96
C ASN A 348 -20.97 11.91 -15.93
N LEU A 349 -20.92 11.46 -14.67
CA LEU A 349 -21.71 12.04 -13.58
C LEU A 349 -21.11 13.37 -13.10
N ILE A 350 -19.80 13.54 -13.26
CA ILE A 350 -19.09 14.79 -13.01
C ILE A 350 -18.22 15.15 -14.20
N ASP A 351 -18.02 16.45 -14.40
CA ASP A 351 -17.12 16.95 -15.43
C ASP A 351 -15.66 16.89 -14.99
N LYS A 352 -14.76 17.12 -15.96
CA LYS A 352 -13.31 17.12 -15.74
C LYS A 352 -12.89 18.16 -14.68
N GLU A 353 -13.47 19.35 -14.72
CA GLU A 353 -13.12 20.43 -13.79
C GLU A 353 -13.50 20.07 -12.35
N THR A 354 -14.69 19.51 -12.13
CA THR A 354 -15.13 19.00 -10.83
C THR A 354 -14.19 17.90 -10.34
N PHE A 355 -13.81 16.97 -11.21
CA PHE A 355 -12.89 15.90 -10.84
C PHE A 355 -11.52 16.45 -10.41
N ILE A 356 -10.94 17.38 -11.18
CA ILE A 356 -9.68 18.05 -10.85
C ILE A 356 -9.79 18.77 -9.51
N HIS A 357 -10.86 19.53 -9.26
CA HIS A 357 -11.07 20.21 -7.99
C HIS A 357 -11.18 19.26 -6.81
N VAL A 358 -11.76 18.07 -6.98
CA VAL A 358 -11.79 17.04 -5.93
C VAL A 358 -10.38 16.51 -5.66
N LEU A 359 -9.57 16.23 -6.70
CA LEU A 359 -8.17 15.81 -6.53
C LEU A 359 -7.34 16.89 -5.81
N GLU A 360 -7.53 18.16 -6.15
CA GLU A 360 -6.86 19.29 -5.50
C GLU A 360 -7.28 19.45 -4.04
N LEU A 361 -8.56 19.23 -3.74
CA LEU A 361 -9.10 19.28 -2.39
C LEU A 361 -8.51 18.17 -1.50
N VAL A 362 -8.40 16.94 -2.03
CA VAL A 362 -7.75 15.82 -1.34
C VAL A 362 -6.28 16.15 -1.05
N GLN A 363 -5.55 16.70 -2.03
CA GLN A 363 -4.16 17.15 -1.84
C GLN A 363 -4.07 18.25 -0.78
N ALA A 364 -4.93 19.28 -0.84
CA ALA A 364 -4.93 20.38 0.11
C ALA A 364 -5.24 19.92 1.53
N TYR A 365 -6.21 19.02 1.70
CA TYR A 365 -6.56 18.44 2.99
C TYR A 365 -5.37 17.69 3.62
N VAL A 366 -4.76 16.76 2.88
CA VAL A 366 -3.64 15.95 3.39
C VAL A 366 -2.40 16.80 3.62
N TRP A 367 -2.09 17.72 2.71
CA TRP A 367 -0.93 18.57 2.83
C TRP A 367 -1.04 19.55 3.99
N ARG A 368 -2.20 20.18 4.19
CA ARG A 368 -2.43 21.04 5.36
C ARG A 368 -2.24 20.28 6.67
N ARG A 369 -2.77 19.05 6.76
CA ARG A 369 -2.60 18.18 7.94
C ARG A 369 -1.12 17.87 8.21
N PHE A 370 -0.36 17.55 7.16
CA PHE A 370 1.08 17.34 7.26
C PHE A 370 1.82 18.59 7.79
N LEU A 371 1.45 19.77 7.30
CA LEU A 371 2.04 21.04 7.74
C LEU A 371 1.80 21.30 9.23
N VAL A 372 0.58 21.08 9.73
CA VAL A 372 0.28 21.29 11.16
C VAL A 372 0.70 20.12 12.07
N GLY A 373 1.19 19.02 11.49
CA GLY A 373 1.68 17.87 12.26
C GLY A 373 0.57 16.93 12.76
N LEU A 374 -0.56 16.86 12.07
CA LEU A 374 -1.63 15.93 12.43
C LEU A 374 -1.29 14.49 12.06
N PRO A 375 -1.77 13.51 12.85
CA PRO A 375 -1.44 12.12 12.63
C PRO A 375 -2.14 11.57 11.38
N THR A 376 -1.52 10.58 10.75
CA THR A 376 -1.94 10.03 9.45
C THR A 376 -2.95 8.88 9.57
N ASN A 377 -3.05 8.23 10.74
CA ASN A 377 -3.99 7.12 10.97
C ASN A 377 -5.45 7.53 10.72
N ALA A 378 -5.83 8.74 11.12
CA ALA A 378 -7.17 9.28 10.94
C ALA A 378 -7.59 9.44 9.46
N LEU A 379 -6.64 9.45 8.51
CA LEU A 379 -6.95 9.59 7.08
C LEU A 379 -7.73 8.39 6.54
N ASN A 380 -7.39 7.18 7.00
CA ASN A 380 -8.03 5.94 6.55
C ASN A 380 -9.55 5.98 6.78
N LYS A 381 -9.97 6.29 8.01
CA LYS A 381 -11.38 6.41 8.37
C LYS A 381 -12.06 7.59 7.67
N THR A 382 -11.35 8.71 7.53
CA THR A 382 -11.85 9.88 6.83
C THR A 382 -12.24 9.54 5.39
N PHE A 383 -11.33 8.98 4.59
CA PHE A 383 -11.60 8.68 3.18
C PHE A 383 -12.57 7.52 2.99
N MET A 384 -12.56 6.51 3.87
CA MET A 384 -13.51 5.40 3.82
C MET A 384 -14.96 5.86 3.93
N SER A 385 -15.26 6.82 4.82
CA SER A 385 -16.62 7.32 5.06
C SER A 385 -17.01 8.52 4.18
N LEU A 386 -16.03 9.13 3.49
CA LEU A 386 -16.25 10.38 2.77
C LEU A 386 -17.26 10.23 1.64
N TYR A 387 -17.20 9.12 0.90
CA TYR A 387 -18.04 8.92 -0.29
C TYR A 387 -19.55 8.95 0.03
N ASP A 388 -19.95 8.45 1.20
CA ASP A 388 -21.35 8.33 1.58
C ASP A 388 -22.03 9.69 1.86
N LYS A 389 -21.22 10.73 2.09
CA LYS A 389 -21.70 12.08 2.39
C LYS A 389 -21.87 12.94 1.12
N LEU A 390 -21.63 12.37 -0.06
CA LEU A 390 -21.73 13.11 -1.32
C LEU A 390 -23.18 13.19 -1.79
N ASP A 391 -23.56 14.40 -2.18
CA ASP A 391 -24.74 14.68 -2.98
C ASP A 391 -24.29 14.79 -4.44
N LYS A 392 -24.84 13.93 -5.30
CA LYS A 392 -24.48 13.87 -6.73
C LYS A 392 -24.92 15.11 -7.50
N GLU A 393 -25.95 15.81 -7.06
CA GLU A 393 -26.40 17.04 -7.70
C GLU A 393 -25.48 18.23 -7.35
N ASN A 394 -24.90 18.21 -6.14
CA ASN A 394 -24.00 19.24 -5.64
C ASN A 394 -22.63 18.64 -5.28
N TYR A 395 -22.00 17.96 -6.24
CA TYR A 395 -20.85 17.09 -6.00
C TYR A 395 -19.67 17.80 -5.29
N LEU A 396 -19.10 18.84 -5.89
CA LEU A 396 -17.95 19.54 -5.30
C LEU A 396 -18.31 20.17 -3.93
N PHE A 397 -19.49 20.76 -3.82
CA PHE A 397 -19.96 21.39 -2.59
C PHE A 397 -20.12 20.36 -1.46
N SER A 398 -20.67 19.18 -1.75
CA SER A 398 -20.86 18.12 -0.76
C SER A 398 -19.54 17.53 -0.29
N VAL A 399 -18.55 17.34 -1.19
CA VAL A 399 -17.19 16.92 -0.80
C VAL A 399 -16.53 17.98 0.10
N GLN A 400 -16.63 19.27 -0.26
CA GLN A 400 -16.11 20.37 0.54
C GLN A 400 -16.78 20.40 1.92
N LYS A 401 -18.10 20.33 1.97
CA LYS A 401 -18.88 20.27 3.21
C LYS A 401 -18.44 19.10 4.09
N ALA A 402 -18.29 17.91 3.52
CA ALA A 402 -17.92 16.71 4.26
C ALA A 402 -16.52 16.82 4.89
N PHE A 403 -15.54 17.45 4.22
CA PHE A 403 -14.25 17.76 4.83
C PHE A 403 -14.31 18.85 5.89
N LEU A 404 -15.13 19.89 5.69
CA LEU A 404 -15.27 20.99 6.64
C LEU A 404 -15.99 20.59 7.92
N GLN A 405 -16.85 19.57 7.88
CA GLN A 405 -17.50 19.00 9.06
C GLN A 405 -16.58 18.13 9.92
N LYS A 406 -15.36 17.84 9.47
CA LYS A 406 -14.39 17.08 10.24
C LYS A 406 -13.82 17.91 11.40
N ALA A 407 -13.71 17.30 12.57
CA ALA A 407 -13.26 17.88 13.83
C ALA A 407 -12.07 17.09 14.42
N GLY A 408 -11.53 17.56 15.56
CA GLY A 408 -10.43 16.89 16.27
C GLY A 408 -9.23 16.58 15.36
N ASN A 409 -8.72 15.34 15.43
CA ASN A 409 -7.61 14.92 14.56
C ASN A 409 -8.03 14.65 13.11
N GLN A 410 -9.32 14.68 12.77
CA GLN A 410 -9.83 14.55 11.40
C GLN A 410 -10.01 15.91 10.69
N ARG A 411 -9.93 17.02 11.42
CA ARG A 411 -10.22 18.36 10.88
C ARG A 411 -9.41 18.76 9.64
N PHE A 412 -9.98 19.68 8.87
CA PHE A 412 -9.27 20.44 7.84
C PHE A 412 -8.61 21.67 8.47
N PRO A 413 -7.28 21.75 8.56
CA PRO A 413 -6.61 22.91 9.18
C PRO A 413 -6.95 24.23 8.47
N LYS A 414 -7.21 25.28 9.26
CA LYS A 414 -7.59 26.61 8.75
C LYS A 414 -6.36 27.40 8.27
N ASP A 415 -6.58 28.44 7.47
CA ASP A 415 -5.52 29.30 6.94
C ASP A 415 -4.61 29.88 8.04
N LYS A 416 -5.19 30.32 9.15
CA LYS A 416 -4.45 30.87 10.31
C LYS A 416 -3.53 29.82 10.94
N GLU A 417 -4.04 28.62 11.17
CA GLU A 417 -3.28 27.52 11.79
C GLU A 417 -2.07 27.13 10.92
N VAL A 418 -2.29 27.00 9.61
CA VAL A 418 -1.20 26.70 8.66
C VAL A 418 -0.18 27.83 8.64
N ALA A 419 -0.62 29.09 8.60
CA ALA A 419 0.29 30.23 8.63
C ALA A 419 1.17 30.20 9.89
N ASP A 420 0.55 30.12 11.07
CA ASP A 420 1.25 30.16 12.36
C ASP A 420 2.33 29.07 12.47
N VAL A 421 2.03 27.84 12.05
CA VAL A 421 3.00 26.72 12.07
C VAL A 421 4.09 26.89 11.00
N LEU A 422 3.70 27.26 9.77
CA LEU A 422 4.63 27.34 8.63
C LEU A 422 5.74 28.39 8.83
N LYS A 423 5.52 29.37 9.71
CA LYS A 423 6.50 30.41 10.04
C LYS A 423 7.82 29.84 10.58
N LEU A 424 7.74 28.80 11.41
CA LEU A 424 8.89 28.21 12.11
C LEU A 424 9.10 26.72 11.78
N LYS A 425 8.23 26.10 10.99
CA LYS A 425 8.36 24.70 10.61
C LYS A 425 9.65 24.47 9.81
N ASP A 426 10.39 23.43 10.18
CA ASP A 426 11.50 22.92 9.40
C ASP A 426 10.96 22.30 8.10
N MET A 427 11.23 22.96 6.97
CA MET A 427 10.84 22.53 5.64
C MET A 427 12.02 21.92 4.86
N TYR A 428 13.23 21.95 5.42
CA TYR A 428 14.42 21.40 4.78
C TYR A 428 14.60 19.92 5.11
N ASN A 429 14.41 19.51 6.37
CA ASN A 429 14.69 18.16 6.84
C ASN A 429 13.51 17.19 6.69
N ILE A 430 12.43 17.60 6.02
CA ILE A 430 11.34 16.69 5.62
C ILE A 430 11.81 15.75 4.49
N LYS A 431 11.05 14.68 4.22
CA LYS A 431 11.33 13.75 3.11
C LYS A 431 11.62 14.53 1.81
N GLN A 432 12.72 14.21 1.13
CA GLN A 432 13.21 14.96 -0.03
C GLN A 432 12.13 15.19 -1.09
N LYS A 433 11.34 14.18 -1.44
CA LYS A 433 10.24 14.30 -2.40
C LYS A 433 9.17 15.31 -1.98
N ASN A 434 8.81 15.37 -0.70
CA ASN A 434 7.81 16.30 -0.17
C ASN A 434 8.35 17.74 -0.24
N ARG A 435 9.65 17.91 0.04
CA ARG A 435 10.34 19.20 -0.10
C ARG A 435 10.34 19.65 -1.56
N LEU A 436 10.73 18.79 -2.50
CA LEU A 436 10.74 19.11 -3.93
C LEU A 436 9.33 19.45 -4.44
N TYR A 437 8.34 18.63 -4.12
CA TYR A 437 6.92 18.90 -4.42
C TYR A 437 6.49 20.27 -3.94
N PHE A 438 6.80 20.62 -2.69
CA PHE A 438 6.37 21.87 -2.08
C PHE A 438 6.97 23.09 -2.80
N PHE A 439 8.28 23.09 -3.05
CA PHE A 439 8.94 24.22 -3.73
C PHE A 439 8.60 24.28 -5.22
N GLU A 440 8.42 23.14 -5.89
CA GLU A 440 7.96 23.10 -7.28
C GLU A 440 6.55 23.67 -7.44
N ARG A 441 5.64 23.34 -6.53
CA ARG A 441 4.28 23.89 -6.52
C ARG A 441 4.27 25.39 -6.29
N ILE A 442 5.14 25.89 -5.40
CA ILE A 442 5.27 27.33 -5.17
C ILE A 442 5.87 28.02 -6.41
N GLU A 443 6.93 27.47 -6.99
CA GLU A 443 7.56 28.04 -8.18
C GLU A 443 6.59 28.12 -9.37
N ASN A 444 5.84 27.04 -9.62
CA ASN A 444 4.99 26.92 -10.80
C ASN A 444 3.57 27.49 -10.66
N PHE A 445 3.18 28.01 -9.50
CA PHE A 445 1.83 28.55 -9.31
C PHE A 445 1.58 29.79 -10.19
N GLN A 446 0.58 29.73 -11.08
CA GLN A 446 0.31 30.80 -12.07
C GLN A 446 1.53 31.12 -12.96
N ASN A 447 2.42 30.14 -13.19
CA ASN A 447 3.53 30.27 -14.12
C ASN A 447 3.24 29.43 -15.38
N THR A 448 3.14 30.11 -16.54
CA THR A 448 2.90 29.46 -17.84
C THR A 448 4.14 28.69 -18.30
N GLU A 449 5.34 29.20 -18.03
CA GLU A 449 6.61 28.55 -18.32
C GLU A 449 7.03 27.68 -17.14
N GLN A 450 6.50 26.46 -17.08
CA GLN A 450 6.74 25.58 -15.95
C GLN A 450 8.21 25.20 -15.82
N VAL A 451 8.74 25.38 -14.60
CA VAL A 451 10.06 24.97 -14.19
C VAL A 451 9.99 23.53 -13.69
N LEU A 452 10.69 22.62 -14.37
CA LEU A 452 10.85 21.24 -13.93
C LEU A 452 11.87 21.16 -12.79
N VAL A 453 11.38 20.96 -11.57
CA VAL A 453 12.21 20.80 -10.36
C VAL A 453 12.32 19.32 -10.02
N HIS A 454 11.20 18.60 -10.05
CA HIS A 454 11.18 17.17 -9.78
C HIS A 454 11.88 16.39 -10.90
N GLY A 455 12.80 15.48 -10.53
CA GLY A 455 13.62 14.72 -11.50
C GLY A 455 14.77 15.51 -12.13
N ASN A 456 14.93 16.80 -11.80
CA ASN A 456 16.02 17.63 -12.31
C ASN A 456 17.13 17.79 -11.27
N SER A 457 18.24 17.06 -11.44
CA SER A 457 19.38 17.10 -10.51
C SER A 457 20.11 18.44 -10.46
N LYS A 458 19.90 19.33 -11.44
CA LYS A 458 20.56 20.63 -11.50
C LYS A 458 19.91 21.65 -10.55
N ILE A 459 18.60 21.55 -10.32
CA ILE A 459 17.89 22.47 -9.42
C ILE A 459 17.87 21.86 -8.02
N THR A 460 18.47 22.58 -7.08
CA THR A 460 18.54 22.16 -5.68
C THR A 460 17.94 23.22 -4.76
N ILE A 461 17.66 22.82 -3.52
CA ILE A 461 17.25 23.75 -2.47
C ILE A 461 18.49 24.48 -1.97
N GLU A 462 18.41 25.81 -1.95
CA GLU A 462 19.45 26.71 -1.51
C GLU A 462 19.03 27.45 -0.23
N HIS A 463 20.02 27.66 0.64
CA HIS A 463 19.92 28.41 1.88
C HIS A 463 20.38 29.86 1.64
N ILE A 464 19.48 30.83 1.79
CA ILE A 464 19.83 32.24 1.59
C ILE A 464 20.84 32.67 2.65
N PHE A 465 20.48 32.51 3.93
CA PHE A 465 21.44 32.43 5.04
C PHE A 465 22.01 30.99 5.08
N PRO A 466 23.30 30.78 4.78
CA PRO A 466 23.90 29.46 4.66
C PRO A 466 23.93 28.68 5.98
N GLN A 467 24.05 27.35 5.89
CA GLN A 467 24.28 26.49 7.07
C GLN A 467 25.65 26.76 7.70
N ASN A 468 26.67 27.03 6.86
CA ASN A 468 28.03 27.34 7.28
C ASN A 468 28.41 28.76 6.82
N PRO A 469 27.76 29.81 7.32
CA PRO A 469 27.90 31.17 6.80
C PRO A 469 29.35 31.68 6.94
N GLU A 470 29.85 32.36 5.91
CA GLU A 470 31.17 33.00 5.97
C GLU A 470 31.22 34.11 7.05
N PRO A 471 32.43 34.52 7.51
CA PRO A 471 32.57 35.49 8.60
C PRO A 471 31.81 36.82 8.40
N ARG A 472 31.67 37.27 7.15
CA ARG A 472 31.01 38.53 6.79
C ARG A 472 29.55 38.60 7.26
N TRP A 473 28.84 37.47 7.34
CA TRP A 473 27.48 37.42 7.90
C TRP A 473 27.39 37.87 9.36
N ARG A 474 28.47 37.73 10.15
CA ARG A 474 28.51 38.22 11.54
C ARG A 474 28.73 39.74 11.63
N THR A 475 29.20 40.34 10.55
CA THR A 475 29.39 41.80 10.44
C THR A 475 28.16 42.47 9.83
N ASP A 476 27.49 41.79 8.88
CA ASP A 476 26.30 42.29 8.20
C ASP A 476 25.02 42.23 9.06
N LEU A 477 25.02 41.43 10.14
CA LEU A 477 23.89 41.22 11.05
C LEU A 477 24.27 41.48 12.50
N GLU A 478 23.30 41.94 13.30
CA GLU A 478 23.47 42.00 14.75
C GLU A 478 23.63 40.59 15.34
N LEU A 479 24.45 40.42 16.39
CA LEU A 479 24.75 39.10 16.97
C LEU A 479 23.50 38.32 17.41
N LYS A 480 22.52 39.03 17.99
CA LYS A 480 21.23 38.43 18.39
C LYS A 480 20.45 37.92 17.18
N GLU A 481 20.44 38.70 16.10
CA GLU A 481 19.75 38.39 14.86
C GLU A 481 20.39 37.19 14.15
N TYR A 482 21.72 37.20 14.02
CA TYR A 482 22.50 36.09 13.48
C TYR A 482 22.20 34.77 14.19
N ASN A 483 22.23 34.75 15.52
CA ASN A 483 21.94 33.56 16.31
C ASN A 483 20.47 33.11 16.14
N LEU A 484 19.52 34.05 16.14
CA LEU A 484 18.12 33.74 15.95
C LEU A 484 17.85 33.09 14.59
N ILE A 485 18.45 33.61 13.51
CA ILE A 485 18.33 33.02 12.18
C ILE A 485 18.93 31.62 12.16
N LYS A 486 20.14 31.47 12.69
CA LYS A 486 20.87 30.19 12.71
C LYS A 486 20.14 29.10 13.49
N GLU A 487 19.56 29.44 14.64
CA GLU A 487 18.93 28.46 15.53
C GLU A 487 17.47 28.17 15.19
N LYS A 488 16.70 29.19 14.76
CA LYS A 488 15.24 29.05 14.59
C LYS A 488 14.75 29.15 13.16
N TYR A 489 15.43 29.90 12.29
CA TYR A 489 14.94 30.19 10.94
C TYR A 489 15.71 29.52 9.81
N LEU A 490 16.85 28.88 10.10
CA LEU A 490 17.76 28.31 9.11
C LEU A 490 17.06 27.39 8.10
N HIS A 491 16.18 26.52 8.58
CA HIS A 491 15.47 25.54 7.76
C HIS A 491 14.00 25.92 7.46
N THR A 492 13.63 27.18 7.66
CA THR A 492 12.24 27.65 7.46
C THR A 492 11.98 28.11 6.04
N LEU A 493 10.70 28.15 5.64
CA LEU A 493 10.24 28.62 4.33
C LEU A 493 10.89 29.95 3.91
N ALA A 494 11.04 30.89 4.85
CA ALA A 494 11.57 32.21 4.57
C ALA A 494 13.04 32.21 4.15
N ASN A 495 13.84 31.22 4.57
CA ASN A 495 15.27 31.14 4.29
C ASN A 495 15.64 30.21 3.13
N LEU A 496 14.67 29.47 2.60
CA LEU A 496 14.89 28.45 1.58
C LEU A 496 14.45 28.96 0.19
N THR A 497 15.22 28.61 -0.84
CA THR A 497 14.87 28.92 -2.24
C THR A 497 15.31 27.80 -3.18
N LEU A 498 15.01 27.93 -4.48
CA LEU A 498 15.55 27.05 -5.52
C LEU A 498 16.75 27.70 -6.21
N SER A 499 17.77 26.91 -6.52
CA SER A 499 18.93 27.36 -7.29
C SER A 499 19.51 26.26 -8.17
N GLY A 500 19.81 26.63 -9.43
CA GLY A 500 20.59 25.80 -10.36
C GLY A 500 22.11 25.90 -10.16
N ASN A 501 22.56 26.86 -9.34
CA ASN A 501 23.98 27.21 -9.16
C ASN A 501 24.39 27.19 -7.68
N ASN A 502 23.74 26.35 -6.87
CA ASN A 502 23.93 26.29 -5.42
C ASN A 502 25.42 26.16 -5.03
N ALA A 503 26.17 25.28 -5.72
CA ALA A 503 27.61 25.10 -5.49
C ALA A 503 28.44 26.40 -5.66
N LYS A 504 28.04 27.31 -6.57
CA LYS A 504 28.71 28.59 -6.80
C LYS A 504 28.30 29.66 -5.77
N LEU A 505 27.04 29.65 -5.31
CA LEU A 505 26.54 30.55 -4.28
C LEU A 505 27.15 30.22 -2.91
N SER A 506 27.21 28.93 -2.56
CA SER A 506 27.92 28.40 -1.39
C SER A 506 27.61 29.19 -0.09
N ASN A 507 28.64 29.48 0.71
CA ASN A 507 28.54 30.13 2.02
C ASN A 507 28.66 31.66 1.97
N LYS A 508 28.63 32.25 0.77
CA LYS A 508 28.86 33.68 0.53
C LYS A 508 27.86 34.57 1.28
N ALA A 509 28.24 35.82 1.55
CA ALA A 509 27.32 36.85 2.05
C ALA A 509 26.17 37.11 1.07
N PHE A 510 25.04 37.62 1.58
CA PHE A 510 23.84 37.82 0.76
C PHE A 510 24.09 38.67 -0.49
N GLN A 511 24.75 39.83 -0.35
CA GLN A 511 25.06 40.71 -1.49
C GLN A 511 25.88 40.00 -2.56
N GLN A 512 26.86 39.19 -2.15
CA GLN A 512 27.66 38.40 -3.07
C GLN A 512 26.81 37.34 -3.78
N LYS A 513 25.92 36.63 -3.06
CA LYS A 513 24.99 35.67 -3.69
C LYS A 513 24.03 36.34 -4.65
N ARG A 514 23.57 37.56 -4.34
CA ARG A 514 22.66 38.33 -5.17
C ARG A 514 23.32 38.82 -6.47
N ASP A 515 24.54 39.37 -6.37
CA ASP A 515 25.23 40.09 -7.44
C ASP A 515 26.26 39.24 -8.21
N LEU A 516 26.36 37.93 -7.93
CA LEU A 516 27.29 37.05 -8.63
C LEU A 516 26.89 36.92 -10.12
N ALA A 517 27.74 37.37 -11.03
CA ALA A 517 27.44 37.40 -12.46
C ALA A 517 26.99 36.03 -13.01
N ASP A 518 25.93 36.05 -13.81
CA ASP A 518 25.31 34.92 -14.53
C ASP A 518 24.63 33.86 -13.63
N VAL A 519 24.79 33.94 -12.32
CA VAL A 519 24.37 32.87 -11.40
C VAL A 519 23.66 33.36 -10.14
N GLY A 520 23.78 34.64 -9.81
CA GLY A 520 23.25 35.26 -8.62
C GLY A 520 21.73 35.42 -8.66
N TYR A 521 21.15 35.82 -7.53
CA TYR A 521 19.69 35.98 -7.45
C TYR A 521 19.13 37.02 -8.44
N LYS A 522 19.92 38.04 -8.83
CA LYS A 522 19.52 39.03 -9.85
C LYS A 522 19.36 38.44 -11.25
N ASP A 523 20.20 37.49 -11.61
CA ASP A 523 20.20 36.86 -12.93
C ASP A 523 19.32 35.59 -12.96
N SER A 524 18.73 35.22 -11.83
CA SER A 524 17.89 34.03 -11.70
C SER A 524 16.52 34.23 -12.34
N ARG A 525 16.10 33.26 -13.16
CA ARG A 525 14.77 33.23 -13.79
C ARG A 525 13.68 32.64 -12.90
N LEU A 526 14.04 32.16 -11.71
CA LEU A 526 13.11 31.49 -10.80
C LEU A 526 12.27 32.51 -10.04
N TRP A 527 10.95 32.31 -10.01
CA TRP A 527 10.01 33.15 -9.28
C TRP A 527 10.39 33.28 -7.80
N LEU A 528 10.80 32.18 -7.17
CA LEU A 528 11.26 32.15 -5.77
C LEU A 528 12.44 33.09 -5.45
N ASN A 529 13.20 33.49 -6.47
CA ASN A 529 14.37 34.38 -6.35
C ASN A 529 14.07 35.85 -6.71
N GLN A 530 12.92 36.16 -7.31
CA GLN A 530 12.57 37.53 -7.72
C GLN A 530 12.56 38.51 -6.55
N TYR A 531 12.03 38.09 -5.40
CA TYR A 531 12.05 38.92 -4.18
C TYR A 531 13.48 39.18 -3.69
N LEU A 532 14.41 38.23 -3.88
CA LEU A 532 15.79 38.34 -3.40
C LEU A 532 16.64 39.25 -4.29
N ALA A 533 16.34 39.31 -5.59
CA ALA A 533 17.07 40.11 -6.58
C ALA A 533 17.12 41.61 -6.23
N GLY A 534 16.04 42.13 -5.62
CA GLY A 534 15.87 43.55 -5.32
C GLY A 534 16.28 43.99 -3.90
N LEU A 535 16.76 43.09 -3.05
CA LEU A 535 17.10 43.41 -1.65
C LEU A 535 18.57 43.74 -1.48
N ASP A 536 18.92 44.69 -0.62
CA ASP A 536 20.33 45.07 -0.33
C ASP A 536 20.97 44.31 0.82
N ARG A 537 20.15 43.74 1.70
CA ARG A 537 20.58 42.96 2.86
C ARG A 537 19.61 41.81 3.12
N TRP A 538 20.00 40.89 4.00
CA TRP A 538 19.17 39.77 4.40
C TRP A 538 19.14 39.61 5.92
N GLY A 539 18.15 40.21 6.56
CA GLY A 539 17.88 40.08 7.99
C GLY A 539 16.45 39.61 8.27
N MET A 540 16.05 39.70 9.54
CA MET A 540 14.77 39.26 10.07
C MET A 540 13.59 40.00 9.48
N ASP A 541 13.73 41.28 9.14
CA ASP A 541 12.64 42.05 8.55
C ASP A 541 12.40 41.63 7.10
N GLU A 542 13.44 41.44 6.31
CA GLU A 542 13.34 40.91 4.95
C GLU A 542 12.79 39.48 4.95
N MET A 543 13.19 38.65 5.92
CA MET A 543 12.66 37.30 6.12
C MET A 543 11.17 37.30 6.46
N LYS A 544 10.71 38.19 7.36
CA LYS A 544 9.28 38.31 7.70
C LYS A 544 8.46 38.70 6.47
N GLN A 545 8.92 39.67 5.69
CA GLN A 545 8.23 40.11 4.47
C GLN A 545 8.18 39.00 3.41
N ARG A 546 9.30 38.29 3.20
CA ARG A 546 9.34 37.12 2.30
C ARG A 546 8.37 36.03 2.76
N TYR A 547 8.35 35.74 4.07
CA TYR A 547 7.42 34.76 4.63
C TYR A 547 5.96 35.13 4.32
N LEU A 548 5.54 36.39 4.51
CA LEU A 548 4.18 36.82 4.22
C LEU A 548 3.81 36.61 2.74
N LEU A 549 4.73 36.96 1.83
CA LEU A 549 4.57 36.74 0.39
C LEU A 549 4.39 35.25 0.05
N LEU A 550 5.30 34.40 0.54
CA LEU A 550 5.28 32.96 0.29
C LEU A 550 4.06 32.29 0.94
N CYS A 551 3.72 32.65 2.17
CA CYS A 551 2.58 32.12 2.90
C CYS A 551 1.25 32.42 2.17
N LYS A 552 1.07 33.65 1.69
CA LYS A 552 -0.10 34.01 0.87
C LYS A 552 -0.24 33.13 -0.37
N ARG A 553 0.88 32.73 -0.99
CA ARG A 553 0.91 31.85 -2.16
C ARG A 553 0.61 30.40 -1.78
N VAL A 554 1.20 29.90 -0.70
CA VAL A 554 0.92 28.56 -0.14
C VAL A 554 -0.57 28.39 0.14
N LEU A 555 -1.22 29.37 0.78
CA LEU A 555 -2.65 29.33 1.11
C LEU A 555 -3.56 29.36 -0.12
N LYS A 556 -3.07 29.81 -1.28
CA LYS A 556 -3.79 29.72 -2.56
C LYS A 556 -3.60 28.37 -3.26
N ILE A 557 -2.41 27.80 -3.20
CA ILE A 557 -2.07 26.51 -3.83
C ILE A 557 -2.83 25.36 -3.16
N TRP A 558 -2.84 25.35 -1.83
CA TRP A 558 -3.59 24.40 -1.03
C TRP A 558 -4.73 25.16 -0.37
N ALA A 559 -5.77 25.51 -1.14
CA ALA A 559 -6.84 26.41 -0.71
C ALA A 559 -7.76 25.80 0.34
N TYR A 560 -8.23 26.60 1.29
CA TYR A 560 -9.25 26.17 2.27
C TYR A 560 -10.62 26.38 1.63
N PRO A 561 -11.53 25.40 1.65
CA PRO A 561 -12.84 25.57 1.04
C PRO A 561 -13.61 26.74 1.65
N ARG A 562 -14.09 27.65 0.81
CA ARG A 562 -14.89 28.82 1.23
C ARG A 562 -16.32 28.67 0.73
N ILE A 563 -17.02 27.67 1.25
CA ILE A 563 -18.44 27.48 0.95
C ILE A 563 -19.30 28.27 1.93
N LYS A 564 -20.38 28.87 1.43
CA LYS A 564 -21.46 29.39 2.29
C LYS A 564 -22.30 28.19 2.70
N MET A 565 -22.13 27.70 3.92
CA MET A 565 -23.13 26.78 4.47
C MET A 565 -24.42 27.60 4.58
N GLN A 566 -25.44 27.28 3.77
CA GLN A 566 -26.77 27.85 3.99
C GLN A 566 -27.14 27.50 5.43
N ALA A 567 -27.31 28.53 6.25
CA ALA A 567 -27.86 28.39 7.58
C ALA A 567 -29.29 27.88 7.39
N TYR A 568 -29.47 26.57 7.36
CA TYR A 568 -30.75 26.00 7.72
C TYR A 568 -31.04 26.51 9.12
N THR A 569 -32.13 27.26 9.22
CA THR A 569 -32.72 27.85 10.40
C THR A 569 -32.53 26.97 11.64
N GLU A 570 -31.86 27.55 12.65
CA GLU A 570 -31.91 27.21 14.08
C GLU A 570 -31.72 25.74 14.48
N VAL A 571 -30.49 25.22 14.37
CA VAL A 571 -29.96 24.30 15.37
C VAL A 571 -28.44 24.50 15.50
N GLU A 572 -27.98 25.20 16.56
CA GLU A 572 -26.54 25.30 16.90
C GLU A 572 -26.04 24.01 17.56
N GLU A 573 -26.11 22.90 16.84
CA GLU A 573 -25.34 21.71 17.21
C GLU A 573 -23.86 21.99 16.91
N ILE A 574 -23.05 22.09 17.97
CA ILE A 574 -21.62 22.36 17.87
C ILE A 574 -20.88 21.06 18.18
N ASN A 575 -19.88 20.71 17.39
CA ASN A 575 -19.03 19.57 17.71
C ASN A 575 -18.30 19.83 19.04
N ILE A 576 -18.24 18.84 19.94
CA ILE A 576 -17.65 19.03 21.27
C ILE A 576 -16.20 19.57 21.20
N PHE A 577 -15.43 19.22 20.16
CA PHE A 577 -14.05 19.70 19.96
C PHE A 577 -13.98 21.19 19.65
N GLU A 578 -15.03 21.75 19.04
CA GLU A 578 -15.17 23.17 18.71
C GLU A 578 -15.96 23.97 19.76
N ALA A 579 -16.61 23.29 20.71
CA ALA A 579 -17.36 23.94 21.77
C ALA A 579 -16.47 24.65 22.80
N ASP A 580 -16.93 25.83 23.24
CA ASP A 580 -16.32 26.61 24.34
C ASP A 580 -16.39 25.87 25.70
N ASP A 581 -15.70 26.41 26.72
CA ASP A 581 -15.75 25.88 28.10
C ASP A 581 -17.22 25.72 28.56
N PRO A 582 -17.64 24.52 29.01
CA PRO A 582 -19.01 24.28 29.45
C PRO A 582 -19.40 24.94 30.78
N LYS A 583 -18.50 25.69 31.43
CA LYS A 583 -18.83 26.44 32.64
C LYS A 583 -20.01 27.39 32.42
N HIS A 584 -20.95 27.37 33.35
CA HIS A 584 -22.18 28.18 33.35
C HIS A 584 -23.16 27.93 32.19
N LYS A 585 -22.87 26.99 31.27
CA LYS A 585 -23.79 26.63 30.18
C LYS A 585 -24.56 25.33 30.50
N LYS A 586 -25.84 25.28 30.16
CA LYS A 586 -26.67 24.06 30.25
C LYS A 586 -26.79 23.41 28.88
N LEU A 587 -26.77 22.08 28.84
CA LEU A 587 -27.02 21.33 27.61
C LEU A 587 -28.53 21.19 27.40
N GLU A 588 -28.96 21.16 26.15
CA GLU A 588 -30.34 20.81 25.78
C GLU A 588 -30.39 19.32 25.41
N TYR A 589 -29.52 18.92 24.50
CA TYR A 589 -29.33 17.55 24.07
C TYR A 589 -27.94 17.37 23.43
N ILE A 590 -27.59 16.13 23.15
CA ILE A 590 -26.43 15.77 22.32
C ILE A 590 -26.88 14.93 21.12
N VAL A 591 -26.08 14.91 20.07
CA VAL A 591 -26.19 13.93 18.99
C VAL A 591 -24.92 13.08 19.04
N PHE A 592 -25.08 11.77 19.28
CA PHE A 592 -23.96 10.84 19.33
C PHE A 592 -24.20 9.64 18.41
N LEU A 593 -23.31 9.41 17.43
CA LEU A 593 -23.47 8.36 16.40
C LEU A 593 -24.84 8.44 15.72
N ASP A 594 -25.22 9.64 15.25
CA ASP A 594 -26.52 9.97 14.64
C ASP A 594 -27.75 9.76 15.55
N GLN A 595 -27.57 9.53 16.85
CA GLN A 595 -28.67 9.43 17.83
C GLN A 595 -28.79 10.70 18.67
N LYS A 596 -29.95 11.34 18.63
CA LYS A 596 -30.27 12.51 19.48
C LYS A 596 -30.67 12.04 20.89
N ILE A 597 -29.89 12.44 21.90
CA ILE A 597 -30.05 12.04 23.30
C ILE A 597 -30.29 13.30 24.16
N PRO A 598 -31.44 13.42 24.85
CA PRO A 598 -31.69 14.55 25.74
C PRO A 598 -30.77 14.47 26.97
N VAL A 599 -29.91 15.47 27.14
CA VAL A 599 -28.93 15.54 28.23
C VAL A 599 -28.78 16.98 28.66
N HIS A 600 -29.09 17.27 29.93
CA HIS A 600 -29.07 18.64 30.46
C HIS A 600 -27.85 19.00 31.32
N GLN A 601 -27.03 18.00 31.65
CA GLN A 601 -25.91 18.16 32.58
C GLN A 601 -24.66 17.50 32.03
N VAL A 602 -23.52 18.20 32.10
CA VAL A 602 -22.20 17.69 31.69
C VAL A 602 -21.82 16.41 32.44
N ALA A 603 -22.20 16.30 33.72
CA ALA A 603 -21.96 15.09 34.50
C ALA A 603 -22.69 13.85 33.92
N LYS A 604 -23.90 14.02 33.37
CA LYS A 604 -24.64 12.94 32.71
C LYS A 604 -24.05 12.63 31.34
N LEU A 605 -23.70 13.67 30.57
CA LEU A 605 -22.99 13.52 29.29
C LEU A 605 -21.74 12.64 29.45
N TYR A 606 -20.91 12.96 30.43
CA TYR A 606 -19.68 12.24 30.73
C TYR A 606 -19.90 10.73 30.92
N VAL A 607 -20.88 10.35 31.75
CA VAL A 607 -21.18 8.93 32.00
C VAL A 607 -21.74 8.25 30.74
N ILE A 608 -22.70 8.88 30.06
CA ILE A 608 -23.33 8.33 28.84
C ILE A 608 -22.29 8.04 27.76
N ILE A 609 -21.35 8.96 27.53
CA ILE A 609 -20.32 8.77 26.52
C ILE A 609 -19.39 7.62 26.90
N PHE A 610 -18.89 7.57 28.15
CA PHE A 610 -17.99 6.49 28.53
C PHE A 610 -18.67 5.12 28.62
N GLU A 611 -19.96 5.06 28.95
CA GLU A 611 -20.77 3.85 28.83
C GLU A 611 -20.85 3.38 27.37
N LYS A 612 -21.19 4.28 26.43
CA LYS A 612 -21.24 3.96 24.99
C LYS A 612 -19.87 3.55 24.44
N LEU A 613 -18.80 4.24 24.83
CA LEU A 613 -17.43 3.90 24.41
C LEU A 613 -17.01 2.54 24.96
N PHE A 614 -17.28 2.25 26.23
CA PHE A 614 -16.95 0.97 26.85
C PHE A 614 -17.74 -0.17 26.21
N ALA A 615 -19.03 0.02 25.92
CA ALA A 615 -19.84 -0.98 25.21
C ALA A 615 -19.34 -1.25 23.79
N ALA A 616 -18.78 -0.24 23.11
CA ALA A 616 -18.29 -0.37 21.74
C ALA A 616 -16.95 -1.11 21.64
N ARG A 617 -15.96 -0.71 22.45
CA ARG A 617 -14.60 -1.28 22.45
C ARG A 617 -13.98 -1.23 23.86
N PRO A 618 -14.31 -2.18 24.75
CA PRO A 618 -13.77 -2.22 26.12
C PRO A 618 -12.24 -2.29 26.15
N GLU A 619 -11.62 -2.96 25.18
CA GLU A 619 -10.19 -3.19 25.10
C GLU A 619 -9.37 -1.90 25.13
N ILE A 620 -9.87 -0.80 24.55
CA ILE A 620 -9.16 0.49 24.51
C ILE A 620 -8.94 1.06 25.92
N PHE A 621 -9.85 0.79 26.86
CA PHE A 621 -9.73 1.24 28.25
C PHE A 621 -8.59 0.57 29.00
N PHE A 622 -8.17 -0.63 28.55
CA PHE A 622 -7.11 -1.42 29.18
C PHE A 622 -5.80 -1.37 28.38
N SER A 623 -5.87 -1.20 27.06
CA SER A 623 -4.69 -1.12 26.19
C SER A 623 -4.10 0.28 26.08
N SER A 624 -4.78 1.31 26.60
CA SER A 624 -4.31 2.70 26.67
C SER A 624 -4.31 3.21 28.11
N ASP A 625 -3.79 4.41 28.33
CA ASP A 625 -3.85 5.11 29.63
C ASP A 625 -5.26 5.66 29.97
N LEU A 626 -6.27 5.42 29.11
CA LEU A 626 -7.63 5.90 29.33
C LEU A 626 -8.24 5.36 30.62
N GLY A 627 -8.08 4.07 30.92
CA GLY A 627 -8.61 3.48 32.16
C GLY A 627 -8.01 4.11 33.41
N GLU A 628 -6.70 4.37 33.41
CA GLU A 628 -5.99 5.06 34.50
C GLU A 628 -6.51 6.49 34.67
N ARG A 629 -6.63 7.25 33.58
CA ARG A 629 -7.12 8.64 33.60
C ARG A 629 -8.58 8.76 34.09
N LEU A 630 -9.40 7.74 33.85
CA LEU A 630 -10.79 7.70 34.29
C LEU A 630 -10.96 7.13 35.71
N GLY A 631 -9.90 6.60 36.32
CA GLY A 631 -10.00 5.89 37.59
C GLY A 631 -10.88 4.64 37.50
N LEU A 632 -10.73 3.86 36.43
CA LEU A 632 -11.53 2.66 36.17
C LEU A 632 -11.28 1.60 37.26
N SER A 633 -12.32 1.23 38.02
CA SER A 633 -12.26 0.15 39.01
C SER A 633 -13.48 -0.78 38.94
N LYS A 634 -13.29 -2.02 39.40
CA LYS A 634 -14.38 -2.98 39.65
C LYS A 634 -15.07 -2.76 41.00
N ASN A 635 -14.39 -2.09 41.93
CA ASN A 635 -14.91 -1.79 43.26
C ASN A 635 -15.24 -0.28 43.36
N PRO A 636 -16.51 0.09 43.57
CA PRO A 636 -16.90 1.50 43.66
C PRO A 636 -16.28 2.23 44.86
N GLN A 637 -15.79 1.52 45.89
CA GLN A 637 -15.14 2.14 47.05
C GLN A 637 -13.74 2.70 46.75
N ASP A 638 -13.11 2.26 45.65
CA ASP A 638 -11.78 2.75 45.26
C ASP A 638 -11.84 4.15 44.61
N ILE A 639 -13.05 4.67 44.37
CA ILE A 639 -13.32 5.87 43.59
C ILE A 639 -14.10 6.87 44.44
N ARG A 640 -13.74 8.16 44.41
CA ARG A 640 -14.38 9.18 45.28
C ARG A 640 -15.85 9.40 44.92
N GLN A 641 -16.17 9.43 43.63
CA GLN A 641 -17.54 9.47 43.12
C GLN A 641 -17.72 8.44 42.00
N ALA A 642 -17.94 7.18 42.38
CA ALA A 642 -18.14 6.10 41.43
C ALA A 642 -19.43 6.27 40.59
N LYS A 643 -19.29 6.17 39.27
CA LYS A 643 -20.41 6.03 38.33
C LYS A 643 -20.24 4.76 37.49
N PRO A 644 -21.27 3.90 37.39
CA PRO A 644 -21.19 2.70 36.58
C PRO A 644 -21.17 3.05 35.08
N ILE A 645 -20.36 2.32 34.32
CA ILE A 645 -20.35 2.33 32.84
C ILE A 645 -20.61 0.94 32.24
N SER A 646 -20.67 -0.08 33.09
CA SER A 646 -21.15 -1.43 32.80
C SER A 646 -21.54 -2.10 34.12
N ASP A 647 -22.05 -3.33 34.07
CA ASP A 647 -22.41 -4.09 35.27
C ASP A 647 -21.22 -4.37 36.21
N SER A 648 -20.00 -4.30 35.70
CA SER A 648 -18.78 -4.70 36.44
C SER A 648 -17.76 -3.58 36.64
N TYR A 649 -17.93 -2.41 36.02
CA TYR A 649 -16.93 -1.35 35.99
C TYR A 649 -17.50 0.03 36.28
N PHE A 650 -16.74 0.78 37.07
CA PHE A 650 -17.05 2.13 37.53
C PHE A 650 -15.92 3.09 37.15
N ILE A 651 -16.27 4.36 36.92
CA ILE A 651 -15.32 5.45 36.67
C ILE A 651 -15.50 6.58 37.68
N GLU A 652 -14.45 7.39 37.86
CA GLU A 652 -14.45 8.60 38.68
C GLU A 652 -15.27 9.70 38.02
N ALA A 653 -16.28 10.20 38.72
CA ALA A 653 -17.09 11.33 38.28
C ALA A 653 -16.81 12.62 39.04
N ASN A 654 -15.93 12.61 40.06
CA ASN A 654 -15.54 13.78 40.85
C ASN A 654 -14.52 14.67 40.10
N PHE A 655 -14.84 15.00 38.86
CA PHE A 655 -14.12 15.95 38.02
C PHE A 655 -14.99 17.19 37.79
N ASN A 656 -14.34 18.35 37.64
CA ASN A 656 -15.02 19.55 37.18
C ASN A 656 -15.48 19.38 35.70
N ASN A 657 -16.41 20.23 35.25
CA ASN A 657 -16.99 20.10 33.90
C ASN A 657 -15.96 20.25 32.77
N THR A 658 -14.94 21.09 32.96
CA THR A 658 -13.86 21.30 31.98
C THR A 658 -13.03 20.01 31.81
N THR A 659 -12.59 19.40 32.91
CA THR A 659 -11.87 18.13 32.90
C THR A 659 -12.73 16.99 32.33
N LYS A 660 -14.04 16.97 32.61
CA LYS A 660 -14.96 16.00 31.99
C LYS A 660 -14.99 16.14 30.47
N PHE A 661 -15.06 17.37 29.95
CA PHE A 661 -15.00 17.64 28.51
C PHE A 661 -13.66 17.21 27.90
N GLU A 662 -12.54 17.51 28.56
CA GLU A 662 -11.21 17.07 28.09
C GLU A 662 -11.08 15.56 28.05
N LEU A 663 -11.57 14.85 29.08
CA LEU A 663 -11.58 13.38 29.11
C LEU A 663 -12.48 12.81 28.02
N ILE A 664 -13.67 13.38 27.79
CA ILE A 664 -14.54 12.97 26.67
C ILE A 664 -13.83 13.16 25.34
N LYS A 665 -13.23 14.33 25.09
CA LYS A 665 -12.45 14.59 23.85
C LYS A 665 -11.31 13.59 23.71
N TYR A 666 -10.62 13.27 24.80
CA TYR A 666 -9.53 12.29 24.81
C TYR A 666 -10.04 10.87 24.45
N GLY A 667 -11.11 10.42 25.10
CA GLY A 667 -11.76 9.14 24.79
C GLY A 667 -12.22 9.06 23.33
N LEU A 668 -12.92 10.08 22.83
CA LEU A 668 -13.33 10.16 21.43
C LEU A 668 -12.13 10.13 20.46
N THR A 669 -11.02 10.77 20.82
CA THR A 669 -9.79 10.76 20.02
C THR A 669 -9.18 9.35 19.94
N LEU A 670 -9.09 8.62 21.06
CA LEU A 670 -8.60 7.24 21.07
C LEU A 670 -9.49 6.30 20.26
N PHE A 671 -10.78 6.60 20.18
CA PHE A 671 -11.76 5.86 19.38
C PHE A 671 -11.83 6.33 17.92
N GLU A 672 -11.14 7.41 17.53
CA GLU A 672 -11.25 8.07 16.22
C GLU A 672 -12.68 8.51 15.89
N TRP A 673 -13.43 8.95 16.91
CA TRP A 673 -14.86 9.32 16.89
C TRP A 673 -15.06 10.82 17.15
N GLU A 674 -14.12 11.66 16.72
CA GLU A 674 -14.13 13.09 17.02
C GLU A 674 -15.31 13.85 16.39
N ASP A 675 -15.82 13.36 15.26
CA ASP A 675 -16.96 13.95 14.54
C ASP A 675 -18.32 13.49 15.09
N GLU A 676 -18.32 12.43 15.90
CA GLU A 676 -19.54 11.68 16.20
C GLU A 676 -20.34 12.30 17.35
N LEU A 677 -19.79 13.31 18.05
CA LEU A 677 -20.44 13.97 19.18
C LEU A 677 -20.69 15.46 18.93
N LEU A 678 -21.94 15.80 18.66
CA LEU A 678 -22.45 17.17 18.62
C LEU A 678 -23.19 17.48 19.92
N ILE A 679 -23.06 18.72 20.40
CA ILE A 679 -23.75 19.21 21.59
C ILE A 679 -24.57 20.44 21.25
N LYS A 680 -25.77 20.56 21.81
CA LYS A 680 -26.58 21.77 21.77
C LYS A 680 -26.67 22.33 23.18
N TYR A 681 -26.24 23.59 23.36
CA TYR A 681 -26.53 24.32 24.58
C TYR A 681 -27.97 24.81 24.57
N ALA A 682 -28.62 24.77 25.73
CA ALA A 682 -29.92 25.41 25.92
C ALA A 682 -29.76 26.92 25.72
N SER A 683 -30.69 27.54 24.99
CA SER A 683 -30.78 29.00 24.89
C SER A 683 -30.91 29.61 26.28
N GLU A 684 -30.16 30.68 26.57
CA GLU A 684 -30.20 31.40 27.85
C GLU A 684 -31.60 31.94 28.19
#